data_AF-A0AAE0GA39-F1
#
_entry.id   AF-A0AAE0GA39-F1
#
_cell.length_a   1.000
_cell.length_b   1.000
_cell.length_c   1.000
_cell.angle_alpha   90.00
_cell.angle_beta   90.00
_cell.angle_gamma   90.00
#
_symmetry.space_group_name_H-M   'P 1'
#
loop_
_entity.id
_entity.type
_entity.pdbx_description
1 polymer ?
#
loop_
_entity_poly.entity_id
_entity_poly.type
_entity_poly.pdbx_seq_one_letter_code
_entity_poly.pdbx_strand_id
1 'polypeptide(L)'
;MASIAPGGQETDDTELIAPKDGGDDSAVGILTLDSSNETDKAISKQAWAEEAPGKDEGPTIIKFDRRRDLPILGFIVCISLASLLLMSLWSPIERRHDIHTVHMHTYSAVLTSPLYAVSADKSLTIELKENPREAFEIKMAIPCSLVDCGGGSHRRRRRSRHLLTSDVLKDVVHGSQEYTNTTVHFELYYTTASESKMYYSEQLEMEEDEEAELLKEIDLHDYDIPSDSDLSVHIHTDSVDPVALMFQIVQFNSIGANRFPICAVLFITTFILIVSEVIHRVYATILGSLLGLLLLSVTHDVPGIAHVANMIDFGTLMLLFSMMISVHLLSKTGVFQWVAIQIAAYADGNLRLLFFLMANIVGVLSAFLNNVTVVMLVGPVTIRLCQQLKVDPVPFYLAQTISTTIGGTATLIGDPPNVVIGNKLELPFNDFLYYNGPLVIFILPMGTVVLYYFFKDKIPHKVELNLEKLQRDNQITDERALSYVGTLTVMVMFVGLFMSPVHGREPSWFCLLAMFFSCLAVSHHNIRDLLKIVEWDTLLFFGCLFVFVESLAELGFIREIGQALTDIIKSVPQESRLGVALLLVLWVSAIGSAFLESLPYTTTITYILLDMRNNQADELGIDVNKLAWALSVGACVGGIGSIMGSSANLVAMSVSERYSPDQKIKGSDFLRYGFPTLVVTVMFSSLYQYILFVAIGL
;
A
#
# COMPACT_ATOMS: atom_id res chain seq x y z
N MET A 1 -28.07 -64.76 -36.97
CA MET A 1 -27.79 -63.42 -37.53
C MET A 1 -27.82 -62.45 -36.34
N ALA A 2 -26.80 -61.70 -35.92
CA ALA A 2 -25.34 -61.63 -36.14
C ALA A 2 -24.81 -60.56 -35.14
N SER A 3 -23.54 -60.42 -34.73
CA SER A 3 -22.28 -61.20 -34.72
C SER A 3 -21.21 -60.26 -34.11
N ILE A 4 -20.32 -60.56 -33.16
CA ILE A 4 -19.88 -61.74 -32.37
C ILE A 4 -19.34 -61.12 -31.03
N ALA A 5 -19.58 -61.60 -29.79
CA ALA A 5 -19.26 -62.89 -29.14
C ALA A 5 -17.74 -63.08 -28.83
N PRO A 6 -17.31 -63.93 -27.88
CA PRO A 6 -17.91 -64.31 -26.57
C PRO A 6 -16.91 -64.45 -25.38
N GLY A 7 -17.44 -64.79 -24.18
CA GLY A 7 -16.73 -65.49 -23.08
C GLY A 7 -16.15 -64.59 -21.96
N GLY A 8 -16.09 -65.01 -20.69
CA GLY A 8 -16.63 -66.17 -19.94
C GLY A 8 -16.36 -65.91 -18.43
N GLN A 9 -17.33 -66.03 -17.51
CA GLN A 9 -17.83 -67.24 -16.80
C GLN A 9 -16.86 -67.81 -15.74
N GLU A 10 -17.42 -68.37 -14.64
CA GLU A 10 -16.75 -69.01 -13.46
C GLU A 10 -16.14 -68.05 -12.39
N THR A 11 -16.01 -68.41 -11.10
CA THR A 11 -16.99 -68.89 -10.07
C THR A 11 -16.41 -68.75 -8.65
N ASP A 12 -17.26 -68.90 -7.62
CA ASP A 12 -17.00 -69.29 -6.21
C ASP A 12 -15.93 -68.58 -5.34
N ASP A 13 -16.44 -67.81 -4.37
CA ASP A 13 -16.34 -68.02 -2.90
C ASP A 13 -15.05 -68.48 -2.18
N THR A 14 -14.90 -67.95 -0.95
CA THR A 14 -13.98 -68.33 0.16
C THR A 14 -12.47 -68.07 -0.04
N GLU A 15 -11.66 -67.81 1.00
CA GLU A 15 -11.88 -67.84 2.45
C GLU A 15 -11.11 -66.70 3.20
N LEU A 16 -11.10 -66.73 4.54
CA LEU A 16 -10.46 -65.74 5.42
C LEU A 16 -8.92 -65.75 5.34
N ILE A 17 -8.28 -64.60 5.64
CA ILE A 17 -7.23 -64.45 6.69
C ILE A 17 -6.77 -62.98 6.78
N ALA A 18 -6.35 -62.55 7.97
CA ALA A 18 -5.71 -61.26 8.25
C ALA A 18 -4.66 -61.45 9.37
N PRO A 19 -3.79 -60.47 9.72
CA PRO A 19 -3.37 -59.26 8.99
C PRO A 19 -1.82 -59.17 8.83
N LYS A 20 -1.29 -58.14 8.12
CA LYS A 20 -0.22 -57.22 8.63
C LYS A 20 0.37 -56.23 7.60
N ASP A 21 0.69 -55.05 8.13
CA ASP A 21 1.85 -54.18 7.86
C ASP A 21 2.27 -53.80 6.41
N GLY A 22 1.90 -52.58 5.98
CA GLY A 22 2.85 -51.66 5.32
C GLY A 22 2.59 -51.25 3.85
N GLY A 23 2.67 -49.94 3.57
CA GLY A 23 2.82 -49.37 2.23
C GLY A 23 1.69 -48.46 1.75
N ASP A 24 2.05 -47.39 1.05
CA ASP A 24 1.18 -46.58 0.18
C ASP A 24 0.53 -47.49 -0.91
N ASP A 25 -0.60 -47.16 -1.54
CA ASP A 25 -0.83 -45.92 -2.29
C ASP A 25 -2.34 -45.62 -2.54
N SER A 26 -2.60 -44.54 -3.27
CA SER A 26 -3.88 -43.92 -3.56
C SER A 26 -4.92 -44.75 -4.33
N ALA A 27 -6.19 -44.65 -3.91
CA ALA A 27 -7.36 -44.96 -4.73
C ALA A 27 -8.58 -44.09 -4.32
N VAL A 28 -9.14 -43.31 -5.24
CA VAL A 28 -10.33 -42.47 -5.00
C VAL A 28 -11.61 -43.22 -5.36
N GLY A 29 -12.39 -43.60 -4.36
CA GLY A 29 -13.71 -44.20 -4.54
C GLY A 29 -14.83 -43.15 -4.59
N ILE A 30 -15.40 -42.89 -5.76
CA ILE A 30 -16.56 -41.99 -5.91
C ILE A 30 -17.84 -42.75 -5.58
N LEU A 31 -18.41 -42.51 -4.39
CA LEU A 31 -19.74 -42.98 -4.02
C LEU A 31 -20.82 -41.99 -4.49
N THR A 32 -21.47 -42.30 -5.62
CA THR A 32 -22.67 -41.60 -6.08
C THR A 32 -23.88 -42.05 -5.26
N LEU A 33 -24.23 -41.29 -4.22
CA LEU A 33 -25.50 -41.46 -3.48
C LEU A 33 -26.67 -40.87 -4.28
N ASP A 34 -27.68 -41.68 -4.58
CA ASP A 34 -28.92 -41.23 -5.23
C ASP A 34 -29.78 -40.42 -4.22
N SER A 35 -30.36 -39.32 -4.68
CA SER A 35 -31.03 -38.32 -3.84
C SER A 35 -32.52 -38.60 -3.57
N SER A 36 -33.04 -39.67 -4.18
CA SER A 36 -34.48 -39.97 -4.30
C SER A 36 -35.11 -40.70 -3.11
N ASN A 37 -34.32 -41.28 -2.21
CA ASN A 37 -34.81 -42.18 -1.16
C ASN A 37 -34.89 -41.50 0.23
N GLU A 38 -35.96 -41.71 0.99
CA GLU A 38 -36.16 -41.03 2.29
C GLU A 38 -35.51 -41.75 3.48
N THR A 39 -35.25 -43.06 3.38
CA THR A 39 -34.57 -43.82 4.44
C THR A 39 -33.15 -43.32 4.70
N ASP A 40 -32.43 -42.93 3.65
CA ASP A 40 -31.04 -42.48 3.76
C ASP A 40 -30.94 -41.08 4.40
N LYS A 41 -32.02 -40.28 4.33
CA LYS A 41 -32.19 -39.01 5.06
C LYS A 41 -32.48 -39.20 6.56
N ALA A 42 -32.89 -40.40 6.98
CA ALA A 42 -33.03 -40.76 8.40
C ALA A 42 -31.70 -41.28 8.97
N ILE A 43 -31.04 -42.21 8.27
CA ILE A 43 -29.77 -42.81 8.71
C ILE A 43 -28.67 -41.75 8.84
N SER A 44 -28.54 -40.85 7.85
CA SER A 44 -27.58 -39.72 7.91
C SER A 44 -27.84 -38.75 9.07
N LYS A 45 -29.09 -38.64 9.57
CA LYS A 45 -29.42 -37.82 10.73
C LYS A 45 -29.12 -38.50 12.08
N GLN A 46 -29.21 -39.82 12.18
CA GLN A 46 -28.83 -40.53 13.40
C GLN A 46 -27.32 -40.68 13.53
N ALA A 47 -26.60 -40.94 12.42
CA ALA A 47 -25.14 -41.06 12.42
C ALA A 47 -24.41 -39.76 12.84
N TRP A 48 -25.08 -38.60 12.78
CA TRP A 48 -24.54 -37.29 13.19
C TRP A 48 -24.90 -36.89 14.64
N ALA A 49 -25.55 -37.77 15.43
CA ALA A 49 -26.15 -37.39 16.71
C ALA A 49 -25.47 -37.97 17.97
N GLU A 50 -24.66 -39.04 17.86
CA GLU A 50 -24.19 -39.80 19.04
C GLU A 50 -22.66 -39.83 19.27
N GLU A 51 -21.84 -39.26 18.38
CA GLU A 51 -20.37 -39.18 18.60
C GLU A 51 -19.89 -37.75 18.93
N ALA A 52 -19.93 -37.43 20.22
CA ALA A 52 -19.07 -36.41 20.84
C ALA A 52 -18.64 -36.93 22.22
N PRO A 53 -17.33 -36.98 22.51
CA PRO A 53 -16.73 -35.76 23.06
C PRO A 53 -15.26 -35.51 22.67
N GLY A 54 -14.98 -34.27 22.26
CA GLY A 54 -13.68 -33.62 22.53
C GLY A 54 -12.97 -32.97 21.34
N LYS A 55 -12.39 -31.80 21.65
CA LYS A 55 -11.39 -31.00 20.91
C LYS A 55 -11.83 -30.05 19.77
N ASP A 56 -11.13 -28.92 19.78
CA ASP A 56 -10.71 -28.08 18.66
C ASP A 56 -11.77 -27.50 17.71
N GLU A 57 -12.59 -26.57 18.24
CA GLU A 57 -13.28 -25.59 17.39
C GLU A 57 -12.29 -24.58 16.77
N GLY A 58 -12.35 -24.46 15.45
CA GLY A 58 -11.46 -23.62 14.62
C GLY A 58 -11.85 -22.13 14.56
N PRO A 59 -11.35 -21.39 13.54
CA PRO A 59 -11.61 -19.95 13.41
C PRO A 59 -13.10 -19.66 13.15
N THR A 60 -13.54 -18.49 13.62
CA THR A 60 -14.93 -18.03 13.59
C THR A 60 -15.51 -18.02 12.18
N ILE A 61 -16.48 -18.91 11.91
CA ILE A 61 -17.12 -18.99 10.59
C ILE A 61 -18.00 -17.76 10.36
N ILE A 62 -17.70 -17.02 9.28
CA ILE A 62 -18.46 -15.86 8.82
C ILE A 62 -19.90 -16.31 8.47
N LYS A 63 -20.90 -15.69 9.12
CA LYS A 63 -22.32 -15.89 8.78
C LYS A 63 -22.69 -15.09 7.52
N PHE A 64 -22.35 -15.66 6.36
CA PHE A 64 -22.76 -15.16 5.05
C PHE A 64 -24.28 -15.34 4.85
N ASP A 65 -25.05 -14.25 4.69
CA ASP A 65 -26.49 -14.36 4.44
C ASP A 65 -26.75 -14.57 2.95
N ARG A 66 -26.82 -15.85 2.57
CA ARG A 66 -27.16 -16.30 1.21
C ARG A 66 -28.42 -15.67 0.60
N ARG A 67 -29.33 -15.08 1.39
CA ARG A 67 -30.53 -14.39 0.86
C ARG A 67 -30.31 -12.91 0.56
N ARG A 68 -29.33 -12.26 1.18
CA ARG A 68 -29.06 -10.82 1.01
C ARG A 68 -27.82 -10.56 0.17
N ASP A 69 -26.74 -11.28 0.44
CA ASP A 69 -25.41 -10.94 -0.06
C ASP A 69 -25.18 -11.53 -1.46
N LEU A 70 -25.70 -12.74 -1.68
CA LEU A 70 -25.56 -13.49 -2.94
C LEU A 70 -26.12 -12.78 -4.19
N PRO A 71 -27.32 -12.17 -4.20
CA PRO A 71 -27.82 -11.47 -5.39
C PRO A 71 -27.05 -10.17 -5.68
N ILE A 72 -26.56 -9.47 -4.66
CA ILE A 72 -25.76 -8.24 -4.82
C ILE A 72 -24.39 -8.60 -5.41
N LEU A 73 -23.73 -9.59 -4.81
CA LEU A 73 -22.43 -10.11 -5.29
C LEU A 73 -22.54 -10.65 -6.72
N GLY A 74 -23.61 -11.39 -7.03
CA GLY A 74 -23.89 -11.90 -8.38
C GLY A 74 -24.08 -10.79 -9.42
N PHE A 75 -24.83 -9.73 -9.08
CA PHE A 75 -25.03 -8.59 -9.98
C PHE A 75 -23.73 -7.85 -10.27
N ILE A 76 -22.89 -7.61 -9.25
CA ILE A 76 -21.57 -6.98 -9.41
C ILE A 76 -20.63 -7.85 -10.26
N VAL A 77 -20.53 -9.15 -9.97
CA VAL A 77 -19.68 -10.08 -10.72
C VAL A 77 -20.12 -10.20 -12.19
N CYS A 78 -21.43 -10.18 -12.48
CA CYS A 78 -21.93 -10.15 -13.85
C CYS A 78 -21.55 -8.86 -14.60
N ILE A 79 -21.55 -7.70 -13.94
CA ILE A 79 -21.08 -6.45 -14.55
C ILE A 79 -19.58 -6.54 -14.85
N SER A 80 -18.76 -6.94 -13.88
CA SER A 80 -17.31 -7.08 -14.04
C SER A 80 -16.91 -8.05 -15.17
N LEU A 81 -17.60 -9.19 -15.28
CA LEU A 81 -17.38 -10.16 -16.37
C LEU A 81 -17.86 -9.62 -17.73
N ALA A 82 -18.95 -8.86 -17.78
CA ALA A 82 -19.43 -8.24 -19.01
C ALA A 82 -18.43 -7.19 -19.54
N SER A 83 -17.85 -6.36 -18.67
CA SER A 83 -16.78 -5.43 -19.06
C SER A 83 -15.54 -6.15 -19.61
N LEU A 84 -15.06 -7.19 -18.94
CA LEU A 84 -13.89 -7.96 -19.40
C LEU A 84 -14.13 -8.65 -20.76
N LEU A 85 -15.35 -9.15 -21.01
CA LEU A 85 -15.72 -9.71 -22.31
C LEU A 85 -15.76 -8.65 -23.43
N LEU A 86 -16.32 -7.46 -23.14
CA LEU A 86 -16.36 -6.35 -24.12
C LEU A 86 -14.94 -5.87 -24.48
N MET A 87 -14.04 -5.75 -23.50
CA MET A 87 -12.63 -5.37 -23.73
C MET A 87 -11.91 -6.37 -24.65
N SER A 88 -12.23 -7.66 -24.57
CA SER A 88 -11.60 -8.70 -25.41
C SER A 88 -12.02 -8.69 -26.89
N LEU A 89 -13.04 -7.90 -27.25
CA LEU A 89 -13.61 -7.86 -28.61
C LEU A 89 -13.17 -6.63 -29.43
N TRP A 90 -12.43 -5.68 -28.84
CA TRP A 90 -12.10 -4.40 -29.47
C TRP A 90 -10.59 -4.15 -29.48
N SER A 91 -9.92 -4.66 -30.51
CA SER A 91 -8.46 -4.52 -30.70
C SER A 91 -8.11 -4.42 -32.19
N PRO A 92 -7.89 -3.21 -32.74
CA PRO A 92 -7.21 -3.02 -34.02
C PRO A 92 -5.72 -3.41 -33.92
N ILE A 93 -5.07 -3.69 -35.07
CA ILE A 93 -3.64 -3.98 -35.16
C ILE A 93 -3.07 -3.23 -36.37
N GLU A 94 -2.13 -2.31 -36.17
CA GLU A 94 -1.46 -1.59 -37.26
C GLU A 94 0.09 -1.61 -37.17
N ARG A 95 0.75 -1.02 -38.16
CA ARG A 95 2.18 -1.19 -38.48
C ARG A 95 2.88 0.16 -38.72
N ARG A 96 4.19 0.20 -38.47
CA ARG A 96 5.06 1.38 -38.65
C ARG A 96 5.27 1.77 -40.13
N HIS A 97 5.41 3.08 -40.38
CA HIS A 97 6.15 3.69 -41.50
C HIS A 97 6.76 5.03 -41.05
N ASP A 98 7.87 5.45 -41.67
CA ASP A 98 8.65 6.64 -41.30
C ASP A 98 8.59 7.72 -42.41
N ILE A 99 8.27 8.99 -42.09
CA ILE A 99 8.22 10.12 -43.05
C ILE A 99 8.69 11.44 -42.39
N HIS A 100 9.40 12.29 -43.15
CA HIS A 100 9.95 13.59 -42.72
C HIS A 100 8.93 14.76 -42.59
N THR A 101 7.65 14.53 -42.86
CA THR A 101 6.55 15.50 -42.64
C THR A 101 5.37 14.74 -42.09
N VAL A 102 4.94 15.12 -40.89
CA VAL A 102 4.11 14.26 -40.02
C VAL A 102 2.64 14.63 -40.18
N HIS A 103 2.08 14.32 -41.36
CA HIS A 103 0.62 14.30 -41.54
C HIS A 103 0.06 13.03 -40.86
N MET A 104 0.02 13.04 -39.52
CA MET A 104 -0.62 11.97 -38.75
C MET A 104 -2.13 12.02 -38.98
N HIS A 105 -2.66 10.93 -39.53
CA HIS A 105 -4.10 10.70 -39.59
C HIS A 105 -4.57 10.21 -38.22
N THR A 106 -5.47 10.96 -37.60
CA THR A 106 -6.15 10.57 -36.37
C THR A 106 -7.07 9.39 -36.65
N TYR A 107 -6.79 8.25 -36.04
CA TYR A 107 -7.69 7.10 -35.93
C TYR A 107 -7.68 6.46 -34.53
N SER A 108 -6.85 7.00 -33.61
CA SER A 108 -6.65 6.55 -32.24
C SER A 108 -6.81 7.74 -31.27
N ALA A 109 -7.33 7.48 -30.06
CA ALA A 109 -7.44 8.49 -29.01
C ALA A 109 -6.08 8.91 -28.42
N VAL A 110 -5.05 8.07 -28.61
CA VAL A 110 -3.66 8.34 -28.22
C VAL A 110 -2.81 8.49 -29.47
N LEU A 111 -2.03 9.56 -29.54
CA LEU A 111 -1.05 9.87 -30.59
C LEU A 111 0.33 10.01 -29.94
N THR A 112 1.14 8.94 -30.02
CA THR A 112 2.50 8.93 -29.46
C THR A 112 3.52 9.17 -30.56
N SER A 113 4.42 10.12 -30.36
CA SER A 113 5.48 10.47 -31.31
C SER A 113 6.66 9.50 -31.20
N PRO A 114 7.39 9.21 -32.30
CA PRO A 114 8.78 8.78 -32.20
C PRO A 114 9.65 9.95 -31.68
N LEU A 115 10.92 9.67 -31.35
CA LEU A 115 11.87 10.69 -30.94
C LEU A 115 12.23 11.59 -32.15
N TYR A 116 11.90 12.88 -32.07
CA TYR A 116 12.27 13.89 -33.05
C TYR A 116 13.49 14.69 -32.57
N ALA A 117 14.20 15.35 -33.49
CA ALA A 117 15.26 16.29 -33.17
C ALA A 117 14.92 17.67 -33.77
N VAL A 118 14.94 18.71 -32.94
CA VAL A 118 14.54 20.09 -33.29
C VAL A 118 15.71 21.03 -33.00
N SER A 119 15.95 22.01 -33.86
CA SER A 119 17.14 22.89 -33.83
C SER A 119 16.73 24.32 -34.18
N ALA A 120 17.47 25.34 -33.76
CA ALA A 120 17.08 26.75 -33.92
C ALA A 120 16.84 27.23 -35.37
N ASP A 121 17.22 26.47 -36.40
CA ASP A 121 16.90 26.76 -37.80
C ASP A 121 15.60 26.08 -38.32
N LYS A 122 14.91 25.27 -37.49
CA LYS A 122 13.75 24.45 -37.88
C LYS A 122 12.70 24.33 -36.77
N SER A 123 11.50 24.87 -37.01
CA SER A 123 10.31 24.55 -36.21
C SER A 123 9.74 23.17 -36.59
N LEU A 124 9.37 22.36 -35.60
CA LEU A 124 8.55 21.17 -35.80
C LEU A 124 7.06 21.56 -35.75
N THR A 125 6.34 21.37 -36.85
CA THR A 125 4.89 21.61 -36.93
C THR A 125 4.14 20.29 -37.04
N ILE A 126 3.11 20.11 -36.21
CA ILE A 126 2.27 18.91 -36.13
C ILE A 126 0.82 19.33 -36.43
N GLU A 127 0.25 18.84 -37.53
CA GLU A 127 -1.15 19.07 -37.90
C GLU A 127 -2.06 18.00 -37.28
N LEU A 128 -3.08 18.40 -36.51
CA LEU A 128 -4.05 17.49 -35.91
C LEU A 128 -5.26 17.36 -36.84
N LYS A 129 -5.23 16.35 -37.72
CA LYS A 129 -6.08 16.30 -38.93
C LYS A 129 -7.55 15.91 -38.71
N GLU A 130 -7.94 15.61 -37.48
CA GLU A 130 -9.30 15.81 -36.99
C GLU A 130 -9.20 16.60 -35.68
N ASN A 131 -9.91 17.73 -35.60
CA ASN A 131 -9.87 18.58 -34.42
C ASN A 131 -10.31 17.81 -33.16
N PRO A 132 -9.49 17.79 -32.07
CA PRO A 132 -10.02 17.45 -30.76
C PRO A 132 -11.20 18.38 -30.44
N ARG A 133 -12.30 17.81 -29.93
CA ARG A 133 -13.59 18.53 -29.82
C ARG A 133 -13.94 19.01 -28.42
N GLU A 134 -13.24 18.50 -27.41
CA GLU A 134 -13.56 18.70 -25.99
C GLU A 134 -12.26 19.02 -25.22
N ALA A 135 -11.39 18.04 -24.94
CA ALA A 135 -10.12 18.28 -24.24
C ALA A 135 -8.98 17.37 -24.73
N PHE A 136 -7.73 17.73 -24.45
CA PHE A 136 -6.55 16.91 -24.74
C PHE A 136 -5.41 17.13 -23.72
N GLU A 137 -4.60 16.09 -23.52
CA GLU A 137 -3.40 16.13 -22.68
C GLU A 137 -2.16 15.94 -23.55
N ILE A 138 -1.16 16.81 -23.38
CA ILE A 138 0.15 16.76 -24.00
C ILE A 138 1.15 16.31 -22.93
N LYS A 139 1.84 15.20 -23.19
CA LYS A 139 3.01 14.75 -22.40
C LYS A 139 4.22 14.89 -23.30
N MET A 140 5.23 15.64 -22.89
CA MET A 140 6.42 15.92 -23.68
C MET A 140 7.67 15.69 -22.83
N ALA A 141 8.57 14.83 -23.30
CA ALA A 141 9.80 14.47 -22.60
C ALA A 141 11.02 14.76 -23.48
N ILE A 142 12.00 15.44 -22.89
CA ILE A 142 13.32 15.69 -23.46
C ILE A 142 14.32 14.81 -22.68
N PRO A 143 14.82 13.71 -23.27
CA PRO A 143 15.78 12.84 -22.60
C PRO A 143 17.15 13.51 -22.51
N CYS A 144 17.80 13.37 -21.37
CA CYS A 144 19.18 13.82 -21.14
C CYS A 144 20.16 13.03 -22.02
N SER A 145 21.33 13.62 -22.28
CA SER A 145 22.29 13.08 -23.25
C SER A 145 22.85 11.71 -22.81
N LEU A 146 22.78 10.71 -23.69
CA LEU A 146 23.22 9.33 -23.42
C LEU A 146 24.75 9.15 -23.55
N VAL A 147 25.53 10.16 -23.13
CA VAL A 147 26.96 10.31 -23.44
C VAL A 147 27.88 9.82 -22.30
N ASP A 148 27.50 8.75 -21.58
CA ASP A 148 28.52 7.88 -20.95
C ASP A 148 28.10 6.41 -20.75
N CYS A 149 28.14 5.63 -21.84
CA CYS A 149 28.26 4.17 -21.77
C CYS A 149 29.73 3.68 -21.79
N GLY A 150 30.69 4.53 -21.36
CA GLY A 150 32.13 4.28 -21.32
C GLY A 150 32.63 3.73 -19.97
N GLY A 151 31.98 4.11 -18.86
CA GLY A 151 31.96 3.34 -17.62
C GLY A 151 32.68 3.94 -16.41
N GLY A 152 32.08 3.78 -15.23
CA GLY A 152 32.69 4.12 -13.94
C GLY A 152 31.70 4.70 -12.92
N SER A 153 31.49 3.97 -11.81
CA SER A 153 30.69 4.36 -10.64
C SER A 153 29.16 4.40 -10.80
N HIS A 154 28.45 4.10 -9.70
CA HIS A 154 27.00 4.22 -9.59
C HIS A 154 26.62 5.61 -9.08
N ARG A 155 25.89 6.39 -9.88
CA ARG A 155 25.04 7.49 -9.40
C ARG A 155 23.58 7.29 -9.85
N ARG A 156 22.68 8.07 -9.25
CA ARG A 156 21.23 7.84 -9.18
C ARG A 156 20.60 7.65 -10.56
N ARG A 157 20.00 6.48 -10.80
CA ARG A 157 19.00 6.32 -11.86
C ARG A 157 17.66 6.86 -11.37
N ARG A 158 17.35 8.13 -11.63
CA ARG A 158 15.94 8.50 -11.87
C ARG A 158 15.48 7.64 -13.07
N ARG A 159 14.29 7.07 -12.97
CA ARG A 159 13.59 6.45 -14.12
C ARG A 159 12.36 7.31 -14.36
N SER A 160 12.33 8.12 -15.41
CA SER A 160 11.02 8.50 -15.98
C SER A 160 10.31 7.19 -16.35
N ARG A 161 9.09 7.01 -15.85
CA ARG A 161 8.32 5.74 -15.96
C ARG A 161 7.19 5.81 -16.98
N HIS A 162 6.83 6.99 -17.49
CA HIS A 162 5.56 7.18 -18.19
C HIS A 162 5.66 7.30 -19.73
N LEU A 163 6.83 7.62 -20.29
CA LEU A 163 7.07 7.61 -21.74
C LEU A 163 8.22 6.68 -22.19
N LEU A 164 9.33 6.65 -21.44
CA LEU A 164 10.59 6.07 -21.91
C LEU A 164 10.73 4.56 -21.68
N THR A 165 10.16 3.76 -22.59
CA THR A 165 10.50 2.33 -22.68
C THR A 165 11.93 2.14 -23.22
N SER A 166 12.75 1.38 -22.50
CA SER A 166 14.23 1.41 -22.62
C SER A 166 14.84 0.80 -23.89
N ASP A 167 14.02 0.45 -24.88
CA ASP A 167 14.45 -0.15 -26.14
C ASP A 167 14.36 0.81 -27.34
N VAL A 168 13.78 2.01 -27.17
CA VAL A 168 13.79 3.07 -28.20
C VAL A 168 15.08 3.91 -28.16
N LEU A 169 15.69 4.06 -26.98
CA LEU A 169 16.82 4.96 -26.71
C LEU A 169 18.21 4.47 -27.19
N LYS A 170 18.32 3.35 -27.92
CA LYS A 170 19.62 2.68 -28.17
C LYS A 170 20.34 3.09 -29.45
N ASP A 171 19.65 3.68 -30.42
CA ASP A 171 20.14 3.84 -31.81
C ASP A 171 20.49 5.30 -32.19
N VAL A 172 20.54 6.24 -31.24
CA VAL A 172 20.73 7.68 -31.52
C VAL A 172 21.84 8.28 -30.65
N VAL A 173 22.53 9.29 -31.20
CA VAL A 173 23.66 10.07 -30.64
C VAL A 173 25.03 9.33 -30.66
N HIS A 174 25.79 9.58 -31.72
CA HIS A 174 27.24 9.78 -31.62
C HIS A 174 27.50 11.28 -31.73
N GLY A 175 27.74 11.93 -30.59
CA GLY A 175 28.00 13.36 -30.49
C GLY A 175 28.41 13.70 -29.06
N SER A 176 29.33 14.63 -28.91
CA SER A 176 29.87 15.06 -27.62
C SER A 176 29.97 16.58 -27.59
N GLN A 177 29.34 17.23 -26.60
CA GLN A 177 29.92 18.24 -25.71
C GLN A 177 28.83 18.89 -24.82
N GLU A 178 29.24 19.81 -23.97
CA GLU A 178 28.47 20.52 -22.94
C GLU A 178 27.29 21.35 -23.51
N TYR A 179 26.13 21.33 -22.85
CA TYR A 179 24.92 22.04 -23.27
C TYR A 179 24.65 23.27 -22.39
N THR A 180 24.67 24.47 -22.98
CA THR A 180 24.19 25.69 -22.30
C THR A 180 22.67 25.65 -22.06
N ASN A 181 22.20 26.34 -21.01
CA ASN A 181 20.77 26.48 -20.70
C ASN A 181 19.92 26.70 -21.96
N THR A 182 18.94 25.82 -22.15
CA THR A 182 18.22 25.65 -23.41
C THR A 182 16.73 25.89 -23.21
N THR A 183 16.15 26.74 -24.03
CA THR A 183 14.72 27.02 -24.08
C THR A 183 14.06 26.23 -25.20
N VAL A 184 12.96 25.55 -24.88
CA VAL A 184 12.04 24.93 -25.86
C VAL A 184 10.67 25.57 -25.71
N HIS A 185 10.21 26.20 -26.77
CA HIS A 185 8.92 26.89 -26.84
C HIS A 185 7.88 25.95 -27.45
N PHE A 186 6.76 25.79 -26.75
CA PHE A 186 5.61 25.02 -27.18
C PHE A 186 4.44 25.96 -27.47
N GLU A 187 4.05 26.09 -28.73
CA GLU A 187 3.00 27.01 -29.17
C GLU A 187 1.84 26.28 -29.85
N LEU A 188 0.63 26.51 -29.37
CA LEU A 188 -0.59 25.98 -29.96
C LEU A 188 -1.22 27.05 -30.87
N TYR A 189 -1.19 26.77 -32.17
CA TYR A 189 -1.81 27.59 -33.21
C TYR A 189 -3.08 26.93 -33.73
N TYR A 190 -3.99 27.79 -34.15
CA TYR A 190 -5.26 27.42 -34.74
C TYR A 190 -5.41 28.19 -36.05
N THR A 191 -5.72 27.48 -37.14
CA THR A 191 -5.75 28.03 -38.49
C THR A 191 -7.12 27.87 -39.12
N THR A 192 -7.66 28.98 -39.62
CA THR A 192 -8.88 29.04 -40.44
C THR A 192 -8.52 29.42 -41.87
N ALA A 193 -9.49 29.32 -42.79
CA ALA A 193 -9.34 29.78 -44.16
C ALA A 193 -9.06 31.30 -44.33
N SER A 194 -9.09 32.09 -43.25
CA SER A 194 -8.81 33.54 -43.27
C SER A 194 -7.62 33.96 -42.39
N GLU A 195 -7.44 33.38 -41.21
CA GLU A 195 -6.39 33.76 -40.25
C GLU A 195 -5.83 32.54 -39.50
N SER A 196 -4.54 32.58 -39.18
CA SER A 196 -3.91 31.69 -38.20
C SER A 196 -3.55 32.51 -36.96
N LYS A 197 -3.79 31.95 -35.77
CA LYS A 197 -3.65 32.65 -34.49
C LYS A 197 -3.18 31.68 -33.40
N MET A 198 -2.24 32.15 -32.59
CA MET A 198 -1.78 31.48 -31.37
C MET A 198 -2.84 31.62 -30.27
N TYR A 199 -3.11 30.52 -29.54
CA TYR A 199 -4.03 30.50 -28.39
C TYR A 199 -3.36 30.04 -27.10
N TYR A 200 -2.26 29.29 -27.19
CA TYR A 200 -1.48 28.83 -26.06
C TYR A 200 0.01 28.92 -26.39
N SER A 201 0.83 29.31 -25.41
CA SER A 201 2.28 29.32 -25.50
C SER A 201 2.86 29.04 -24.12
N GLU A 202 3.80 28.11 -24.05
CA GLU A 202 4.49 27.69 -22.83
C GLU A 202 5.97 27.47 -23.13
N GLN A 203 6.82 27.82 -22.17
CA GLN A 203 8.27 27.81 -22.33
C GLN A 203 8.87 26.83 -21.33
N LEU A 204 9.58 25.83 -21.84
CA LEU A 204 10.31 24.85 -21.05
C LEU A 204 11.78 25.27 -21.03
N GLU A 205 12.21 25.85 -19.91
CA GLU A 205 13.62 26.14 -19.65
C GLU A 205 14.32 24.87 -19.14
N MET A 206 15.51 24.58 -19.66
CA MET A 206 16.34 23.45 -19.24
C MET A 206 17.70 23.94 -18.72
N GLU A 207 18.10 23.43 -17.56
CA GLU A 207 19.48 23.52 -17.07
C GLU A 207 20.35 22.37 -17.61
N GLU A 208 21.67 22.49 -17.45
CA GLU A 208 22.67 21.57 -17.97
C GLU A 208 22.55 20.15 -17.36
N ASP A 209 22.55 19.12 -18.21
CA ASP A 209 22.42 17.68 -17.88
C ASP A 209 21.11 17.20 -17.19
N GLU A 210 20.01 17.97 -17.19
CA GLU A 210 18.71 17.51 -16.64
C GLU A 210 17.73 16.93 -17.70
N GLU A 211 16.87 15.99 -17.28
CA GLU A 211 15.71 15.51 -18.06
C GLU A 211 14.50 16.42 -17.79
N ALA A 212 13.88 16.98 -18.83
CA ALA A 212 12.69 17.82 -18.68
C ALA A 212 11.43 17.10 -19.21
N GLU A 213 10.38 17.00 -18.38
CA GLU A 213 9.09 16.40 -18.73
C GLU A 213 7.97 17.42 -18.51
N LEU A 214 7.43 17.99 -19.60
CA LEU A 214 6.29 18.89 -19.59
C LEU A 214 4.99 18.09 -19.75
N LEU A 215 4.07 18.22 -18.80
CA LEU A 215 2.83 17.46 -18.78
C LEU A 215 1.64 18.42 -18.60
N LYS A 216 0.97 18.76 -19.71
CA LYS A 216 -0.07 19.80 -19.75
C LYS A 216 -1.41 19.27 -20.24
N GLU A 217 -2.46 19.69 -19.56
CA GLU A 217 -3.84 19.47 -19.96
C GLU A 217 -4.43 20.78 -20.51
N ILE A 218 -5.12 20.67 -21.65
CA ILE A 218 -5.78 21.80 -22.33
C ILE A 218 -7.22 21.38 -22.63
N ASP A 219 -8.16 21.95 -21.88
CA ASP A 219 -9.58 21.94 -22.25
C ASP A 219 -9.78 22.98 -23.37
N LEU A 220 -10.46 22.60 -24.45
CA LEU A 220 -10.72 23.49 -25.59
C LEU A 220 -12.00 24.31 -25.40
N HIS A 221 -12.83 24.00 -24.39
CA HIS A 221 -14.01 24.79 -24.06
C HIS A 221 -13.69 26.11 -23.33
N ASP A 222 -12.52 26.22 -22.68
CA ASP A 222 -12.04 27.48 -22.10
C ASP A 222 -11.61 28.52 -23.15
N TYR A 223 -11.53 28.13 -24.42
CA TYR A 223 -11.13 28.96 -25.55
C TYR A 223 -12.25 29.01 -26.58
N ASP A 224 -12.69 30.22 -26.99
CA ASP A 224 -13.68 30.41 -28.06
C ASP A 224 -13.10 30.00 -29.44
N ILE A 225 -13.05 28.69 -29.70
CA ILE A 225 -12.45 28.05 -30.87
C ILE A 225 -13.56 27.70 -31.89
N PRO A 226 -13.62 28.36 -33.07
CA PRO A 226 -14.56 27.99 -34.13
C PRO A 226 -14.30 26.58 -34.69
N SER A 227 -15.33 25.98 -35.31
CA SER A 227 -15.44 24.52 -35.48
C SER A 227 -15.09 23.96 -36.88
N ASP A 228 -14.21 24.59 -37.67
CA ASP A 228 -14.01 24.31 -39.10
C ASP A 228 -12.56 24.59 -39.56
N SER A 229 -11.58 23.95 -38.89
CA SER A 229 -10.29 24.64 -38.65
C SER A 229 -9.21 23.87 -37.85
N ASP A 230 -8.37 23.08 -38.53
CA ASP A 230 -6.94 23.38 -38.60
C ASP A 230 -6.17 23.62 -37.27
N LEU A 231 -6.27 22.74 -36.26
CA LEU A 231 -5.42 22.83 -35.07
C LEU A 231 -3.98 22.33 -35.35
N SER A 232 -2.98 23.13 -34.99
CA SER A 232 -1.56 22.84 -35.25
C SER A 232 -0.66 23.17 -34.06
N VAL A 233 0.20 22.22 -33.67
CA VAL A 233 1.22 22.42 -32.63
C VAL A 233 2.53 22.82 -33.30
N HIS A 234 3.19 23.86 -32.79
CA HIS A 234 4.50 24.33 -33.26
C HIS A 234 5.49 24.29 -32.11
N ILE A 235 6.57 23.52 -32.27
CA ILE A 235 7.64 23.38 -31.30
C ILE A 235 8.92 23.95 -31.91
N HIS A 236 9.57 24.87 -31.20
CA HIS A 236 10.86 25.44 -31.59
C HIS A 236 11.79 25.58 -30.38
N THR A 237 13.09 25.74 -30.62
CA THR A 237 14.10 25.89 -29.56
C THR A 237 15.11 26.95 -29.96
N ASP A 238 15.68 27.64 -28.99
CA ASP A 238 16.80 28.57 -29.23
C ASP A 238 18.16 27.84 -29.24
N SER A 239 18.19 26.52 -29.02
CA SER A 239 19.41 25.71 -29.01
C SER A 239 20.07 25.65 -30.39
N VAL A 240 21.39 25.90 -30.39
CA VAL A 240 22.27 25.73 -31.56
C VAL A 240 22.34 24.26 -31.98
N ASP A 241 22.33 23.34 -31.01
CA ASP A 241 22.41 21.90 -31.24
C ASP A 241 21.01 21.22 -31.22
N PRO A 242 20.80 20.12 -31.97
CA PRO A 242 19.47 19.53 -32.09
C PRO A 242 18.97 18.86 -30.81
N VAL A 243 17.97 19.46 -30.16
CA VAL A 243 17.30 18.93 -28.97
C VAL A 243 16.43 17.73 -29.36
N ALA A 244 16.65 16.59 -28.73
CA ALA A 244 15.82 15.41 -28.90
C ALA A 244 14.53 15.54 -28.06
N LEU A 245 13.37 15.27 -28.64
CA LEU A 245 12.09 15.36 -27.93
C LEU A 245 11.12 14.26 -28.36
N MET A 246 10.32 13.78 -27.41
CA MET A 246 9.19 12.89 -27.62
C MET A 246 7.93 13.57 -27.08
N PHE A 247 6.81 13.45 -27.78
CA PHE A 247 5.52 13.94 -27.30
C PHE A 247 4.43 12.86 -27.43
N GLN A 248 3.39 12.97 -26.61
CA GLN A 248 2.19 12.16 -26.67
C GLN A 248 0.99 13.08 -26.49
N ILE A 249 0.07 13.05 -27.44
CA ILE A 249 -1.20 13.78 -27.40
C ILE A 249 -2.31 12.76 -27.14
N VAL A 250 -2.99 12.86 -26.01
CA VAL A 250 -4.17 12.07 -25.67
C VAL A 250 -5.40 12.94 -25.89
N GLN A 251 -6.25 12.59 -26.86
CA GLN A 251 -7.55 13.25 -27.05
C GLN A 251 -8.59 12.61 -26.12
N PHE A 252 -9.31 13.43 -25.36
CA PHE A 252 -10.35 12.97 -24.45
C PHE A 252 -11.74 13.06 -25.07
N ASN A 253 -12.49 11.97 -24.97
CA ASN A 253 -13.94 11.98 -25.13
C ASN A 253 -14.61 12.73 -23.95
N SER A 254 -15.90 13.07 -24.07
CA SER A 254 -16.71 13.74 -23.04
C SER A 254 -16.64 13.12 -21.62
N ILE A 255 -16.42 11.81 -21.52
CA ILE A 255 -16.18 11.09 -20.25
C ILE A 255 -14.80 11.45 -19.65
N GLY A 256 -13.79 11.64 -20.49
CA GLY A 256 -12.44 12.08 -20.15
C GLY A 256 -12.36 13.56 -19.77
N ALA A 257 -13.14 14.44 -20.42
CA ALA A 257 -13.31 15.82 -19.95
C ALA A 257 -13.94 15.84 -18.54
N ASN A 258 -14.98 15.03 -18.31
CA ASN A 258 -15.62 14.88 -17.00
C ASN A 258 -14.87 13.91 -16.05
N ARG A 259 -13.59 13.56 -16.30
CA ARG A 259 -12.94 12.49 -15.51
C ARG A 259 -12.70 12.86 -14.06
N PHE A 260 -12.36 14.11 -13.74
CA PHE A 260 -12.12 14.53 -12.36
C PHE A 260 -13.32 14.25 -11.42
N PRO A 261 -14.56 14.72 -11.67
CA PRO A 261 -15.70 14.41 -10.81
C PRO A 261 -16.07 12.92 -10.81
N ILE A 262 -15.85 12.17 -11.92
CA ILE A 262 -16.09 10.72 -11.96
C ILE A 262 -15.08 10.00 -11.05
N CYS A 263 -13.79 10.35 -11.13
CA CYS A 263 -12.74 9.86 -10.25
C CYS A 263 -13.00 10.22 -8.79
N ALA A 264 -13.45 11.44 -8.50
CA ALA A 264 -13.82 11.88 -7.15
C ALA A 264 -14.96 11.02 -6.58
N VAL A 265 -16.04 10.80 -7.35
CA VAL A 265 -17.17 9.95 -6.93
C VAL A 265 -16.73 8.50 -6.74
N LEU A 266 -15.91 7.95 -7.64
CA LEU A 266 -15.39 6.58 -7.53
C LEU A 266 -14.48 6.42 -6.30
N PHE A 267 -13.55 7.36 -6.09
CA PHE A 267 -12.66 7.41 -4.93
C PHE A 267 -13.44 7.47 -3.62
N ILE A 268 -14.34 8.45 -3.47
CA ILE A 268 -15.16 8.64 -2.27
C ILE A 268 -16.04 7.41 -2.01
N THR A 269 -16.66 6.85 -3.05
CA THR A 269 -17.51 5.65 -2.92
C THR A 269 -16.71 4.43 -2.48
N THR A 270 -15.54 4.17 -3.09
CA THR A 270 -14.68 3.05 -2.70
C THR A 270 -14.15 3.23 -1.27
N PHE A 271 -13.75 4.44 -0.87
CA PHE A 271 -13.32 4.71 0.51
C PHE A 271 -14.44 4.54 1.53
N ILE A 272 -15.66 4.99 1.22
CA ILE A 272 -16.84 4.75 2.08
C ILE A 272 -17.14 3.24 2.18
N LEU A 273 -17.00 2.47 1.11
CA LEU A 273 -17.19 1.01 1.13
C LEU A 273 -16.13 0.29 1.97
N ILE A 274 -14.89 0.75 1.99
CA ILE A 274 -13.83 0.23 2.86
C ILE A 274 -14.14 0.59 4.33
N VAL A 275 -14.32 1.88 4.63
CA VAL A 275 -14.42 2.41 6.01
C VAL A 275 -15.73 2.02 6.71
N SER A 276 -16.81 1.79 5.96
CA SER A 276 -18.08 1.34 6.54
C SER A 276 -18.12 -0.16 6.88
N GLU A 277 -17.15 -0.96 6.41
CA GLU A 277 -17.06 -2.42 6.53
C GLU A 277 -18.35 -3.20 6.12
N VAL A 278 -19.29 -2.55 5.42
CA VAL A 278 -20.55 -3.17 4.94
C VAL A 278 -20.27 -4.28 3.93
N ILE A 279 -19.17 -4.17 3.21
CA ILE A 279 -18.53 -5.26 2.46
C ILE A 279 -17.09 -5.40 2.96
N HIS A 280 -16.55 -6.63 2.89
CA HIS A 280 -15.16 -6.88 3.27
C HIS A 280 -14.20 -6.04 2.41
N ARG A 281 -13.25 -5.32 3.03
CA ARG A 281 -12.37 -4.32 2.39
C ARG A 281 -11.71 -4.79 1.08
N VAL A 282 -11.34 -6.07 0.98
CA VAL A 282 -10.80 -6.69 -0.25
C VAL A 282 -11.78 -6.63 -1.42
N TYR A 283 -13.07 -6.85 -1.22
CA TYR A 283 -14.07 -6.73 -2.29
C TYR A 283 -14.30 -5.26 -2.67
N ALA A 284 -14.19 -4.33 -1.71
CA ALA A 284 -14.25 -2.89 -2.01
C ALA A 284 -13.07 -2.46 -2.89
N THR A 285 -11.83 -2.87 -2.59
CA THR A 285 -10.67 -2.54 -3.42
C THR A 285 -10.64 -3.27 -4.76
N ILE A 286 -11.14 -4.51 -4.86
CA ILE A 286 -11.32 -5.21 -6.15
C ILE A 286 -12.35 -4.47 -7.04
N LEU A 287 -13.47 -4.03 -6.46
CA LEU A 287 -14.48 -3.26 -7.20
C LEU A 287 -13.92 -1.89 -7.64
N GLY A 288 -13.23 -1.20 -6.73
CA GLY A 288 -12.56 0.07 -7.01
C GLY A 288 -11.53 -0.06 -8.13
N SER A 289 -10.62 -1.02 -8.05
CA SER A 289 -9.56 -1.21 -9.05
C SER A 289 -10.09 -1.62 -10.41
N LEU A 290 -11.13 -2.48 -10.47
CA LEU A 290 -11.76 -2.84 -11.74
C LEU A 290 -12.51 -1.66 -12.37
N LEU A 291 -13.18 -0.82 -11.58
CA LEU A 291 -13.84 0.40 -12.08
C LEU A 291 -12.82 1.48 -12.48
N GLY A 292 -11.70 1.60 -11.77
CA GLY A 292 -10.59 2.50 -12.11
C GLY A 292 -9.90 2.11 -13.40
N LEU A 293 -9.55 0.82 -13.56
CA LEU A 293 -9.02 0.29 -14.83
C LEU A 293 -10.02 0.41 -15.98
N LEU A 294 -11.33 0.27 -15.73
CA LEU A 294 -12.36 0.48 -16.74
C LEU A 294 -12.43 1.95 -17.17
N LEU A 295 -12.37 2.90 -16.24
CA LEU A 295 -12.36 4.33 -16.52
C LEU A 295 -11.09 4.76 -17.27
N LEU A 296 -9.94 4.20 -16.88
CA LEU A 296 -8.67 4.34 -17.62
C LEU A 296 -8.82 3.79 -19.05
N SER A 297 -9.38 2.60 -19.24
CA SER A 297 -9.63 1.97 -20.55
C SER A 297 -10.69 2.65 -21.44
N VAL A 298 -11.39 3.67 -20.92
CA VAL A 298 -12.39 4.48 -21.65
C VAL A 298 -11.86 5.88 -21.96
N THR A 299 -10.75 6.28 -21.35
CA THR A 299 -10.10 7.59 -21.53
C THR A 299 -8.73 7.49 -22.21
N HIS A 300 -8.08 6.35 -22.09
CA HIS A 300 -6.77 5.98 -22.64
C HIS A 300 -6.85 4.58 -23.29
N ASP A 301 -5.77 4.15 -23.95
CA ASP A 301 -5.64 2.78 -24.44
C ASP A 301 -5.75 1.74 -23.31
N VAL A 302 -6.25 0.54 -23.65
CA VAL A 302 -6.46 -0.54 -22.67
C VAL A 302 -5.13 -0.95 -22.03
N PRO A 303 -4.96 -0.85 -20.69
CA PRO A 303 -3.70 -1.12 -20.04
C PRO A 303 -3.35 -2.61 -20.11
N GLY A 304 -2.23 -2.92 -20.76
CA GLY A 304 -1.73 -4.30 -20.88
C GLY A 304 -1.41 -4.92 -19.51
N ILE A 305 -1.50 -6.25 -19.40
CA ILE A 305 -1.31 -6.99 -18.13
C ILE A 305 0.04 -6.66 -17.46
N ALA A 306 1.10 -6.45 -18.26
CA ALA A 306 2.41 -6.04 -17.74
C ALA A 306 2.40 -4.63 -17.12
N HIS A 307 1.59 -3.71 -17.64
CA HIS A 307 1.40 -2.37 -17.08
C HIS A 307 0.63 -2.43 -15.76
N VAL A 308 -0.49 -3.15 -15.73
CA VAL A 308 -1.27 -3.39 -14.50
C VAL A 308 -0.43 -4.10 -13.42
N ALA A 309 0.50 -4.97 -13.80
CA ALA A 309 1.47 -5.56 -12.87
C ALA A 309 2.48 -4.54 -12.33
N ASN A 310 2.91 -3.56 -13.13
CA ASN A 310 3.83 -2.50 -12.69
C ASN A 310 3.17 -1.48 -11.73
N MET A 311 1.85 -1.34 -11.75
CA MET A 311 1.09 -0.57 -10.75
C MET A 311 1.24 -1.16 -9.34
N ILE A 312 1.47 -2.47 -9.22
CA ILE A 312 1.58 -3.16 -7.93
C ILE A 312 2.98 -2.97 -7.33
N ASP A 313 3.05 -2.37 -6.15
CA ASP A 313 4.29 -2.34 -5.36
C ASP A 313 4.57 -3.72 -4.72
N PHE A 314 5.25 -4.56 -5.50
CA PHE A 314 5.77 -5.85 -5.03
C PHE A 314 6.82 -5.71 -3.92
N GLY A 315 7.53 -4.59 -3.80
CA GLY A 315 8.48 -4.33 -2.71
C GLY A 315 7.76 -4.30 -1.37
N THR A 316 6.65 -3.54 -1.30
CA THR A 316 5.75 -3.54 -0.13
C THR A 316 5.13 -4.91 0.13
N LEU A 317 4.54 -5.57 -0.89
CA LEU A 317 3.90 -6.87 -0.69
C LEU A 317 4.89 -7.94 -0.18
N MET A 318 6.12 -7.98 -0.69
CA MET A 318 7.16 -8.91 -0.25
C MET A 318 7.68 -8.58 1.16
N LEU A 319 7.80 -7.30 1.51
CA LEU A 319 8.19 -6.90 2.87
C LEU A 319 7.12 -7.33 3.89
N LEU A 320 5.84 -7.07 3.62
CA LEU A 320 4.74 -7.47 4.49
C LEU A 320 4.62 -8.99 4.64
N PHE A 321 4.64 -9.73 3.52
CA PHE A 321 4.59 -11.20 3.52
C PHE A 321 5.73 -11.82 4.34
N SER A 322 6.97 -11.37 4.12
CA SER A 322 8.14 -11.88 4.83
C SER A 322 8.16 -11.50 6.31
N MET A 323 7.64 -10.32 6.65
CA MET A 323 7.47 -9.89 8.04
C MET A 323 6.43 -10.73 8.78
N MET A 324 5.22 -10.93 8.22
CA MET A 324 4.15 -11.72 8.83
C MET A 324 4.62 -13.13 9.23
N ILE A 325 5.32 -13.82 8.32
CA ILE A 325 5.87 -15.16 8.58
C ILE A 325 6.99 -15.09 9.63
N SER A 326 7.92 -14.14 9.54
CA SER A 326 9.05 -14.01 10.47
C SER A 326 8.59 -13.69 11.90
N VAL A 327 7.61 -12.80 12.07
CA VAL A 327 7.06 -12.45 13.38
C VAL A 327 6.24 -13.61 13.96
N HIS A 328 5.54 -14.40 13.14
CA HIS A 328 4.88 -15.61 13.64
C HIS A 328 5.89 -16.68 14.09
N LEU A 329 6.97 -16.92 13.32
CA LEU A 329 8.04 -17.83 13.73
C LEU A 329 8.65 -17.38 15.07
N LEU A 330 8.91 -16.08 15.22
CA LEU A 330 9.31 -15.49 16.49
C LEU A 330 8.26 -15.69 17.59
N SER A 331 6.96 -15.62 17.30
CA SER A 331 5.89 -15.84 18.29
C SER A 331 5.86 -17.25 18.88
N LYS A 332 6.15 -18.27 18.05
CA LYS A 332 6.22 -19.68 18.48
C LYS A 332 7.34 -19.96 19.49
N THR A 333 8.32 -19.08 19.60
CA THR A 333 9.41 -19.22 20.59
C THR A 333 8.98 -18.98 22.04
N GLY A 334 7.86 -18.29 22.27
CA GLY A 334 7.46 -17.87 23.62
C GLY A 334 8.11 -16.54 24.11
N VAL A 335 8.83 -15.81 23.25
CA VAL A 335 9.53 -14.58 23.64
C VAL A 335 8.62 -13.50 24.23
N PHE A 336 7.39 -13.35 23.73
CA PHE A 336 6.43 -12.34 24.21
C PHE A 336 5.92 -12.66 25.63
N GLN A 337 5.69 -13.96 25.90
CA GLN A 337 5.33 -14.48 27.20
C GLN A 337 6.49 -14.24 28.19
N TRP A 338 7.72 -14.55 27.78
CA TRP A 338 8.91 -14.28 28.59
C TRP A 338 9.06 -12.78 28.93
N VAL A 339 8.98 -11.89 27.94
CA VAL A 339 9.04 -10.43 28.14
C VAL A 339 7.98 -9.96 29.14
N ALA A 340 6.74 -10.43 28.99
CA ALA A 340 5.66 -10.06 29.91
C ALA A 340 5.91 -10.51 31.36
N ILE A 341 6.46 -11.72 31.56
CA ILE A 341 6.82 -12.24 32.89
C ILE A 341 7.97 -11.43 33.51
N GLN A 342 9.01 -11.09 32.73
CA GLN A 342 10.13 -10.27 33.23
C GLN A 342 9.64 -8.88 33.69
N ILE A 343 8.74 -8.26 32.91
CA ILE A 343 8.14 -6.97 33.26
C ILE A 343 7.26 -7.09 34.51
N ALA A 344 6.45 -8.14 34.62
CA ALA A 344 5.62 -8.40 35.80
C ALA A 344 6.44 -8.65 37.07
N ALA A 345 7.57 -9.36 36.96
CA ALA A 345 8.50 -9.61 38.04
C ALA A 345 9.22 -8.33 38.48
N TYR A 346 9.75 -7.55 37.53
CA TYR A 346 10.42 -6.27 37.82
C TYR A 346 9.48 -5.24 38.45
N ALA A 347 8.18 -5.27 38.12
CA ALA A 347 7.20 -4.37 38.70
C ALA A 347 6.89 -4.64 40.19
N ASP A 348 7.24 -5.81 40.75
CA ASP A 348 7.00 -6.19 42.17
C ASP A 348 5.63 -5.77 42.71
N GLY A 349 4.56 -6.11 41.97
CA GLY A 349 3.18 -5.79 42.33
C GLY A 349 2.78 -4.31 42.26
N ASN A 350 3.71 -3.37 41.96
CA ASN A 350 3.40 -1.96 41.70
C ASN A 350 2.76 -1.81 40.32
N LEU A 351 1.43 -1.80 40.29
CA LEU A 351 0.65 -1.80 39.07
C LEU A 351 0.82 -0.53 38.21
N ARG A 352 1.23 0.59 38.83
CA ARG A 352 1.54 1.83 38.11
C ARG A 352 2.84 1.69 37.32
N LEU A 353 3.87 1.09 37.94
CA LEU A 353 5.11 0.74 37.26
C LEU A 353 4.85 -0.33 36.18
N LEU A 354 4.03 -1.35 36.49
CA LEU A 354 3.61 -2.36 35.53
C LEU A 354 2.95 -1.74 34.29
N PHE A 355 2.04 -0.79 34.46
CA PHE A 355 1.36 -0.09 33.36
C PHE A 355 2.37 0.62 32.43
N PHE A 356 3.27 1.43 32.99
CA PHE A 356 4.26 2.14 32.19
C PHE A 356 5.23 1.20 31.47
N LEU A 357 5.74 0.16 32.16
CA LEU A 357 6.65 -0.81 31.55
C LEU A 357 5.95 -1.66 30.47
N MET A 358 4.74 -2.16 30.74
CA MET A 358 3.93 -2.93 29.78
C MET A 358 3.65 -2.13 28.52
N ALA A 359 3.30 -0.85 28.64
CA ALA A 359 2.98 -0.01 27.50
C ALA A 359 4.24 0.39 26.71
N ASN A 360 5.26 0.95 27.38
CA ASN A 360 6.47 1.45 26.69
C ASN A 360 7.32 0.33 26.09
N ILE A 361 7.54 -0.79 26.79
CA ILE A 361 8.38 -1.87 26.26
C ILE A 361 7.69 -2.56 25.08
N VAL A 362 6.37 -2.76 25.13
CA VAL A 362 5.62 -3.33 24.01
C VAL A 362 5.57 -2.37 22.81
N GLY A 363 5.52 -1.06 23.04
CA GLY A 363 5.72 -0.05 21.99
C GLY A 363 7.11 -0.15 21.35
N VAL A 364 8.18 -0.23 22.15
CA VAL A 364 9.55 -0.42 21.65
C VAL A 364 9.73 -1.75 20.89
N LEU A 365 9.04 -2.83 21.30
CA LEU A 365 9.00 -4.06 20.52
C LEU A 365 8.29 -3.85 19.16
N SER A 366 7.21 -3.08 19.13
CA SER A 366 6.48 -2.76 17.89
C SER A 366 7.25 -1.89 16.90
N ALA A 367 8.31 -1.20 17.33
CA ALA A 367 9.23 -0.52 16.41
C ALA A 367 9.90 -1.50 15.42
N PHE A 368 9.86 -2.81 15.68
CA PHE A 368 10.47 -3.85 14.84
C PHE A 368 9.49 -4.98 14.46
N LEU A 369 8.21 -4.84 14.82
CA LEU A 369 7.19 -5.90 14.76
C LEU A 369 5.83 -5.29 14.40
N ASN A 370 5.11 -5.88 13.44
CA ASN A 370 3.83 -5.37 12.97
C ASN A 370 2.83 -5.20 14.13
N ASN A 371 2.26 -3.99 14.26
CA ASN A 371 1.39 -3.59 15.38
C ASN A 371 0.23 -4.57 15.63
N VAL A 372 -0.46 -5.03 14.57
CA VAL A 372 -1.51 -6.07 14.62
C VAL A 372 -1.00 -7.33 15.31
N THR A 373 0.15 -7.83 14.88
CA THR A 373 0.71 -9.10 15.37
C THR A 373 1.17 -8.98 16.82
N VAL A 374 1.76 -7.85 17.22
CA VAL A 374 2.10 -7.59 18.63
C VAL A 374 0.85 -7.56 19.49
N VAL A 375 -0.22 -6.89 19.05
CA VAL A 375 -1.50 -6.81 19.76
C VAL A 375 -2.18 -8.18 19.90
N MET A 376 -2.14 -9.04 18.87
CA MET A 376 -2.66 -10.42 18.94
C MET A 376 -1.92 -11.29 19.95
N LEU A 377 -0.60 -11.13 20.06
CA LEU A 377 0.26 -12.01 20.86
C LEU A 377 0.37 -11.58 22.32
N VAL A 378 0.51 -10.27 22.55
CA VAL A 378 0.64 -9.71 23.90
C VAL A 378 -0.71 -9.64 24.62
N GLY A 379 -1.81 -9.36 23.90
CA GLY A 379 -3.15 -9.20 24.48
C GLY A 379 -3.61 -10.35 25.38
N PRO A 380 -3.59 -11.62 24.92
CA PRO A 380 -3.97 -12.76 25.74
C PRO A 380 -3.10 -12.92 27.00
N VAL A 381 -1.83 -12.50 26.94
CA VAL A 381 -0.87 -12.57 28.06
C VAL A 381 -1.16 -11.45 29.07
N THR A 382 -1.31 -10.20 28.63
CA THR A 382 -1.68 -9.07 29.50
C THR A 382 -3.03 -9.27 30.16
N ILE A 383 -4.03 -9.76 29.42
CA ILE A 383 -5.37 -10.03 29.96
C ILE A 383 -5.30 -11.10 31.07
N ARG A 384 -4.60 -12.21 30.83
CA ARG A 384 -4.38 -13.26 31.85
C ARG A 384 -3.62 -12.76 33.07
N LEU A 385 -2.58 -11.95 32.87
CA LEU A 385 -1.82 -11.31 33.96
C LEU A 385 -2.73 -10.41 34.81
N CYS A 386 -3.55 -9.57 34.18
CA CYS A 386 -4.51 -8.71 34.90
C CYS A 386 -5.56 -9.53 35.66
N GLN A 387 -6.07 -10.62 35.07
CA GLN A 387 -7.00 -11.56 35.73
C GLN A 387 -6.34 -12.25 36.93
N GLN A 388 -5.08 -12.71 36.82
CA GLN A 388 -4.31 -13.28 37.93
C GLN A 388 -4.08 -12.26 39.06
N LEU A 389 -3.86 -10.99 38.72
CA LEU A 389 -3.70 -9.87 39.66
C LEU A 389 -5.04 -9.27 40.14
N LYS A 390 -6.18 -9.76 39.65
CA LYS A 390 -7.56 -9.30 39.95
C LYS A 390 -7.81 -7.82 39.64
N VAL A 391 -7.31 -7.34 38.50
CA VAL A 391 -7.49 -5.95 38.03
C VAL A 391 -8.13 -5.88 36.65
N ASP A 392 -8.80 -4.77 36.35
CA ASP A 392 -9.36 -4.45 35.03
C ASP A 392 -8.24 -4.49 33.97
N PRO A 393 -8.32 -5.36 32.93
CA PRO A 393 -7.31 -5.43 31.87
C PRO A 393 -7.41 -4.27 30.88
N VAL A 394 -8.56 -3.58 30.80
CA VAL A 394 -8.81 -2.56 29.77
C VAL A 394 -7.78 -1.42 29.78
N PRO A 395 -7.39 -0.82 30.93
CA PRO A 395 -6.33 0.20 30.96
C PRO A 395 -5.00 -0.31 30.40
N PHE A 396 -4.55 -1.49 30.82
CA PHE A 396 -3.25 -2.03 30.44
C PHE A 396 -3.20 -2.40 28.95
N TYR A 397 -4.22 -3.10 28.46
CA TYR A 397 -4.22 -3.57 27.07
C TYR A 397 -4.51 -2.43 26.08
N LEU A 398 -5.43 -1.51 26.38
CA LEU A 398 -5.65 -0.32 25.53
C LEU A 398 -4.39 0.55 25.46
N ALA A 399 -3.67 0.72 26.58
CA ALA A 399 -2.42 1.45 26.58
C ALA A 399 -1.31 0.73 25.79
N GLN A 400 -1.27 -0.60 25.80
CA GLN A 400 -0.39 -1.36 24.90
C GLN A 400 -0.76 -1.16 23.42
N THR A 401 -2.03 -1.28 23.04
CA THR A 401 -2.48 -1.09 21.65
C THR A 401 -2.15 0.31 21.11
N ILE A 402 -2.38 1.35 21.90
CA ILE A 402 -2.01 2.72 21.51
C ILE A 402 -0.47 2.87 21.44
N SER A 403 0.26 2.22 22.36
CA SER A 403 1.73 2.24 22.37
C SER A 403 2.36 1.46 21.22
N THR A 404 1.73 0.39 20.71
CA THR A 404 2.24 -0.35 19.55
C THR A 404 2.27 0.51 18.30
N THR A 405 1.23 1.30 18.04
CA THR A 405 1.18 2.20 16.86
C THR A 405 2.15 3.37 17.00
N ILE A 406 2.24 4.01 18.19
CA ILE A 406 3.23 5.07 18.45
C ILE A 406 4.66 4.51 18.31
N GLY A 407 4.91 3.30 18.82
CA GLY A 407 6.21 2.62 18.71
C GLY A 407 6.56 2.22 17.27
N GLY A 408 5.60 1.68 16.53
CA GLY A 408 5.73 1.27 15.13
C GLY A 408 6.10 2.43 14.19
N THR A 409 5.71 3.66 14.56
CA THR A 409 6.07 4.89 13.86
C THR A 409 7.60 5.08 13.72
N ALA A 410 8.41 4.48 14.61
CA ALA A 410 9.86 4.70 14.69
C ALA A 410 10.71 4.11 13.55
N THR A 411 10.20 3.13 12.80
CA THR A 411 10.94 2.50 11.69
C THR A 411 10.05 2.25 10.49
N LEU A 412 10.69 1.96 9.35
CA LEU A 412 10.00 1.53 8.13
C LEU A 412 9.07 0.32 8.34
N ILE A 413 9.46 -0.63 9.20
CA ILE A 413 8.77 -1.93 9.34
C ILE A 413 7.73 -1.98 10.45
N GLY A 414 7.75 -1.03 11.40
CA GLY A 414 6.92 -1.13 12.60
C GLY A 414 5.41 -0.95 12.37
N ASP A 415 5.04 -0.26 11.29
CA ASP A 415 3.65 -0.04 10.89
C ASP A 415 3.53 -0.05 9.34
N PRO A 416 2.62 -0.82 8.73
CA PRO A 416 2.45 -0.85 7.26
C PRO A 416 2.28 0.50 6.52
N PRO A 417 1.76 1.61 7.09
CA PRO A 417 1.85 2.94 6.49
C PRO A 417 3.28 3.36 6.14
N ASN A 418 4.23 3.12 7.04
CA ASN A 418 5.64 3.48 6.83
C ASN A 418 6.25 2.69 5.67
N VAL A 419 5.89 1.41 5.54
CA VAL A 419 6.31 0.55 4.42
C VAL A 419 5.90 1.16 3.07
N VAL A 420 4.64 1.57 2.93
CA VAL A 420 4.11 2.18 1.70
C VAL A 420 4.86 3.48 1.38
N ILE A 421 5.01 4.37 2.36
CA ILE A 421 5.72 5.66 2.20
C ILE A 421 7.16 5.42 1.74
N GLY A 422 7.89 4.53 2.44
CA GLY A 422 9.30 4.31 2.18
C GLY A 422 9.58 3.63 0.84
N ASN A 423 8.76 2.67 0.42
CA ASN A 423 8.95 2.01 -0.87
C ASN A 423 8.54 2.90 -2.05
N LYS A 424 7.38 3.58 -1.99
CA LYS A 424 6.93 4.46 -3.10
C LYS A 424 7.73 5.77 -3.23
N LEU A 425 8.26 6.31 -2.13
CA LEU A 425 9.14 7.50 -2.15
C LEU A 425 10.65 7.15 -2.17
N GLU A 426 11.01 5.87 -2.16
CA GLU A 426 12.39 5.36 -2.18
C GLU A 426 13.26 5.81 -0.96
N LEU A 427 12.63 5.95 0.22
CA LEU A 427 13.29 6.35 1.47
C LEU A 427 13.93 5.15 2.19
N PRO A 428 15.20 5.25 2.64
CA PRO A 428 15.91 4.12 3.25
C PRO A 428 15.47 3.86 4.70
N PHE A 429 15.59 2.59 5.14
CA PHE A 429 15.27 2.15 6.51
C PHE A 429 15.92 3.00 7.62
N ASN A 430 17.19 3.39 7.43
CA ASN A 430 17.96 4.14 8.43
C ASN A 430 17.38 5.55 8.68
N ASP A 431 16.76 6.17 7.66
CA ASP A 431 16.26 7.54 7.77
C ASP A 431 14.99 7.59 8.64
N PHE A 432 14.12 6.57 8.58
CA PHE A 432 13.02 6.44 9.54
C PHE A 432 13.52 6.41 10.98
N LEU A 433 14.58 5.63 11.26
CA LEU A 433 15.16 5.57 12.60
C LEU A 433 15.88 6.88 12.99
N TYR A 434 16.36 7.66 12.03
CA TYR A 434 17.01 8.96 12.26
C TYR A 434 16.00 10.09 12.51
N TYR A 435 14.94 10.20 11.71
CA TYR A 435 13.95 11.28 11.79
C TYR A 435 12.80 10.95 12.76
N ASN A 436 12.21 9.74 12.70
CA ASN A 436 11.10 9.35 13.58
C ASN A 436 11.58 8.72 14.90
N GLY A 437 12.73 8.04 14.91
CA GLY A 437 13.26 7.38 16.12
C GLY A 437 13.38 8.30 17.34
N PRO A 438 14.03 9.49 17.23
CA PRO A 438 14.14 10.43 18.35
C PRO A 438 12.77 11.00 18.77
N LEU A 439 11.86 11.23 17.82
CA LEU A 439 10.49 11.66 18.11
C LEU A 439 9.76 10.62 18.97
N VAL A 440 9.80 9.34 18.57
CA VAL A 440 9.12 8.25 19.30
C VAL A 440 9.66 8.07 20.71
N ILE A 441 10.96 8.28 20.93
CA ILE A 441 11.57 8.29 22.28
C ILE A 441 10.88 9.32 23.22
N PHE A 442 10.32 10.41 22.69
CA PHE A 442 9.52 11.37 23.47
C PHE A 442 8.01 11.06 23.45
N ILE A 443 7.40 10.83 22.27
CA ILE A 443 5.95 10.70 22.15
C ILE A 443 5.38 9.38 22.71
N LEU A 444 6.17 8.30 22.77
CA LEU A 444 5.75 7.04 23.37
C LEU A 444 5.61 7.16 24.91
N PRO A 445 6.63 7.58 25.68
CA PRO A 445 6.45 7.90 27.10
C PRO A 445 5.34 8.94 27.34
N MET A 446 5.30 10.02 26.57
CA MET A 446 4.28 11.06 26.72
C MET A 446 2.86 10.51 26.51
N GLY A 447 2.64 9.71 25.48
CA GLY A 447 1.34 9.05 25.23
C GLY A 447 0.92 8.15 26.38
N THR A 448 1.85 7.34 26.93
CA THR A 448 1.55 6.52 28.11
C THR A 448 1.26 7.35 29.37
N VAL A 449 1.87 8.54 29.53
CA VAL A 449 1.57 9.47 30.62
C VAL A 449 0.18 10.08 30.47
N VAL A 450 -0.24 10.48 29.25
CA VAL A 450 -1.60 10.97 28.98
C VAL A 450 -2.64 9.90 29.31
N LEU A 451 -2.43 8.67 28.83
CA LEU A 451 -3.31 7.53 29.15
C LEU A 451 -3.32 7.19 30.65
N TYR A 452 -2.17 7.27 31.33
CA TYR A 452 -2.11 7.09 32.78
C TYR A 452 -2.98 8.12 33.52
N TYR A 453 -3.01 9.39 33.10
CA TYR A 453 -3.88 10.39 33.74
C TYR A 453 -5.37 10.09 33.59
N PHE A 454 -5.80 9.45 32.49
CA PHE A 454 -7.18 8.97 32.33
C PHE A 454 -7.49 7.71 33.15
N PHE A 455 -6.48 6.86 33.43
CA PHE A 455 -6.66 5.58 34.13
C PHE A 455 -6.16 5.53 35.57
N LYS A 456 -5.56 6.61 36.09
CA LYS A 456 -4.98 6.71 37.45
C LYS A 456 -5.91 6.24 38.58
N ASP A 457 -7.22 6.45 38.41
CA ASP A 457 -8.26 6.13 39.39
C ASP A 457 -8.79 4.68 39.25
N LYS A 458 -8.50 4.04 38.11
CA LYS A 458 -8.75 2.61 37.85
C LYS A 458 -7.58 1.70 38.23
N ILE A 459 -6.35 2.23 38.29
CA ILE A 459 -5.12 1.46 38.53
C ILE A 459 -4.73 1.57 40.02
N PRO A 460 -4.91 0.50 40.84
CA PRO A 460 -4.48 0.49 42.23
C PRO A 460 -2.97 0.71 42.36
N HIS A 461 -2.46 1.11 43.53
CA HIS A 461 -1.04 1.41 43.65
C HIS A 461 -0.16 0.15 43.72
N LYS A 462 -0.46 -0.79 44.62
CA LYS A 462 0.25 -2.07 44.77
C LYS A 462 -0.74 -3.19 45.10
N VAL A 463 -0.45 -4.39 44.61
CA VAL A 463 -1.14 -5.65 44.91
C VAL A 463 -0.10 -6.67 45.40
N GLU A 464 -0.52 -7.61 46.26
CA GLU A 464 0.32 -8.74 46.67
C GLU A 464 0.56 -9.68 45.47
N LEU A 465 1.76 -9.63 44.90
CA LEU A 465 2.14 -10.39 43.71
C LEU A 465 2.97 -11.60 44.14
N ASN A 466 2.39 -12.80 44.04
CA ASN A 466 3.12 -14.05 44.29
C ASN A 466 3.94 -14.42 43.04
N LEU A 467 5.20 -13.96 42.97
CA LEU A 467 6.08 -14.19 41.83
C LEU A 467 6.29 -15.69 41.56
N GLU A 468 6.49 -16.51 42.58
CA GLU A 468 6.73 -17.95 42.42
C GLU A 468 5.56 -18.63 41.70
N LYS A 469 4.32 -18.30 42.09
CA LYS A 469 3.13 -18.79 41.40
C LYS A 469 3.02 -18.22 39.98
N LEU A 470 3.26 -16.92 39.80
CA LEU A 470 3.18 -16.29 38.47
C LEU A 470 4.16 -16.91 37.47
N GLN A 471 5.39 -17.20 37.90
CA GLN A 471 6.43 -17.85 37.11
C GLN A 471 6.13 -19.34 36.87
N ARG A 472 5.55 -20.04 37.86
CA ARG A 472 5.15 -21.45 37.75
C ARG A 472 3.96 -21.66 36.81
N ASP A 473 2.98 -20.75 36.85
CA ASP A 473 1.78 -20.80 36.01
C ASP A 473 2.06 -20.38 34.55
N ASN A 474 3.26 -19.83 34.25
CA ASN A 474 3.65 -19.31 32.93
C ASN A 474 5.08 -19.75 32.51
N GLN A 475 5.49 -21.00 32.78
CA GLN A 475 6.84 -21.47 32.42
C GLN A 475 7.09 -21.48 30.89
N ILE A 476 8.35 -21.20 30.49
CA ILE A 476 8.79 -21.18 29.09
C ILE A 476 8.68 -22.59 28.49
N THR A 477 8.14 -22.71 27.28
CA THR A 477 7.86 -24.01 26.64
C THR A 477 9.08 -24.69 26.00
N ASP A 478 10.07 -23.94 25.50
CA ASP A 478 11.36 -24.47 25.01
C ASP A 478 12.43 -23.36 24.99
N GLU A 479 13.49 -23.49 25.79
CA GLU A 479 14.56 -22.48 25.88
C GLU A 479 15.57 -22.52 24.71
N ARG A 480 15.73 -23.67 24.04
CA ARG A 480 16.80 -23.88 23.04
C ARG A 480 16.34 -23.53 21.63
N ALA A 481 15.11 -23.87 21.28
CA ALA A 481 14.50 -23.38 20.04
C ALA A 481 14.34 -21.84 20.09
N LEU A 482 13.94 -21.31 21.24
CA LEU A 482 13.75 -19.88 21.49
C LEU A 482 15.01 -19.05 21.24
N SER A 483 16.12 -19.41 21.89
CA SER A 483 17.34 -18.60 21.84
C SER A 483 18.01 -18.60 20.47
N TYR A 484 18.17 -19.76 19.82
CA TYR A 484 18.93 -19.84 18.58
C TYR A 484 18.16 -19.29 17.36
N VAL A 485 16.89 -19.67 17.20
CA VAL A 485 16.06 -19.19 16.08
C VAL A 485 15.70 -17.72 16.27
N GLY A 486 15.17 -17.34 17.44
CA GLY A 486 14.73 -15.96 17.69
C GLY A 486 15.86 -14.96 17.48
N THR A 487 17.06 -15.27 17.99
CA THR A 487 18.25 -14.44 17.78
C THR A 487 18.70 -14.43 16.31
N LEU A 488 18.66 -15.56 15.60
CA LEU A 488 19.03 -15.61 14.18
C LEU A 488 18.05 -14.80 13.31
N THR A 489 16.75 -14.96 13.49
CA THR A 489 15.71 -14.20 12.78
C THR A 489 15.88 -12.69 13.00
N VAL A 490 16.00 -12.27 14.26
CA VAL A 490 16.21 -10.86 14.62
C VAL A 490 17.54 -10.34 14.07
N MET A 491 18.64 -11.10 14.21
CA MET A 491 19.96 -10.68 13.73
C MET A 491 20.00 -10.54 12.20
N VAL A 492 19.48 -11.51 11.44
CA VAL A 492 19.48 -11.44 9.97
C VAL A 492 18.57 -10.32 9.47
N MET A 493 17.40 -10.13 10.10
CA MET A 493 16.49 -9.03 9.76
C MET A 493 17.13 -7.66 10.06
N PHE A 494 17.66 -7.45 11.27
CA PHE A 494 18.31 -6.18 11.64
C PHE A 494 19.55 -5.90 10.79
N VAL A 495 20.49 -6.84 10.70
CA VAL A 495 21.73 -6.65 9.92
C VAL A 495 21.41 -6.39 8.46
N GLY A 496 20.43 -7.10 7.88
CA GLY A 496 19.98 -6.86 6.51
C GLY A 496 19.36 -5.48 6.30
N LEU A 497 18.45 -5.06 7.19
CA LEU A 497 17.80 -3.74 7.10
C LEU A 497 18.77 -2.57 7.24
N PHE A 498 19.70 -2.63 8.22
CA PHE A 498 20.75 -1.61 8.36
C PHE A 498 21.76 -1.61 7.20
N MET A 499 21.91 -2.74 6.48
CA MET A 499 22.79 -2.88 5.30
C MET A 499 22.10 -2.57 3.97
N SER A 500 20.77 -2.40 3.93
CA SER A 500 20.02 -2.07 2.70
C SER A 500 20.56 -0.82 1.99
N PRO A 501 20.85 0.31 2.68
CA PRO A 501 21.39 1.51 2.03
C PRO A 501 22.80 1.30 1.46
N VAL A 502 23.60 0.42 2.07
CA VAL A 502 24.98 0.10 1.63
C VAL A 502 24.98 -0.72 0.33
N HIS A 503 23.97 -1.56 0.13
CA HIS A 503 23.86 -2.44 -1.03
C HIS A 503 23.02 -1.86 -2.18
N GLY A 504 22.34 -0.72 -1.97
CA GLY A 504 21.42 -0.14 -2.95
C GLY A 504 20.27 -1.10 -3.32
N ARG A 505 19.79 -1.88 -2.35
CA ARG A 505 18.69 -2.85 -2.52
C ARG A 505 17.55 -2.54 -1.55
N GLU A 506 16.32 -2.67 -2.03
CA GLU A 506 15.11 -2.55 -1.22
C GLU A 506 15.20 -3.42 0.06
N PRO A 507 14.66 -2.92 1.19
CA PRO A 507 14.47 -3.69 2.42
C PRO A 507 13.78 -5.05 2.24
N SER A 508 12.89 -5.15 1.24
CA SER A 508 12.13 -6.35 0.86
C SER A 508 13.01 -7.60 0.71
N TRP A 509 14.17 -7.48 0.05
CA TRP A 509 15.12 -8.57 -0.20
C TRP A 509 15.71 -9.14 1.09
N PHE A 510 16.01 -8.29 2.07
CA PHE A 510 16.63 -8.70 3.31
C PHE A 510 15.65 -9.40 4.24
N CYS A 511 14.40 -8.93 4.30
CA CYS A 511 13.34 -9.61 5.04
C CYS A 511 12.94 -10.95 4.39
N LEU A 512 12.92 -11.06 3.05
CA LEU A 512 12.75 -12.35 2.36
C LEU A 512 13.85 -13.36 2.71
N LEU A 513 15.11 -12.92 2.78
CA LEU A 513 16.24 -13.77 3.21
C LEU A 513 16.10 -14.17 4.70
N ALA A 514 15.78 -13.23 5.58
CA ALA A 514 15.56 -13.50 7.00
C ALA A 514 14.42 -14.52 7.20
N MET A 515 13.31 -14.34 6.50
CA MET A 515 12.19 -15.29 6.45
C MET A 515 12.65 -16.66 5.97
N PHE A 516 13.37 -16.75 4.84
CA PHE A 516 13.83 -18.03 4.29
C PHE A 516 14.70 -18.83 5.28
N PHE A 517 15.70 -18.19 5.90
CA PHE A 517 16.53 -18.86 6.91
C PHE A 517 15.76 -19.22 8.19
N SER A 518 14.77 -18.42 8.58
CA SER A 518 13.91 -18.70 9.73
C SER A 518 12.97 -19.89 9.47
N CYS A 519 12.35 -19.94 8.28
CA CYS A 519 11.53 -21.06 7.83
C CYS A 519 12.35 -22.36 7.77
N LEU A 520 13.59 -22.29 7.28
CA LEU A 520 14.51 -23.43 7.26
C LEU A 520 14.83 -23.90 8.68
N ALA A 521 15.13 -22.99 9.62
CA ALA A 521 15.51 -23.33 10.99
C ALA A 521 14.38 -23.89 11.86
N VAL A 522 13.10 -23.55 11.58
CA VAL A 522 11.94 -23.97 12.40
C VAL A 522 11.12 -25.08 11.74
N SER A 523 10.88 -24.99 10.43
CA SER A 523 9.82 -25.74 9.76
C SER A 523 10.28 -26.29 8.42
N HIS A 524 11.32 -27.12 8.44
CA HIS A 524 11.89 -27.80 7.26
C HIS A 524 10.86 -28.44 6.32
N HIS A 525 9.65 -28.82 6.78
CA HIS A 525 8.62 -29.49 5.96
C HIS A 525 7.19 -28.92 6.04
N ASN A 526 6.86 -27.99 6.95
CA ASN A 526 5.46 -27.56 7.20
C ASN A 526 5.07 -26.19 6.61
N ILE A 527 5.48 -25.89 5.37
CA ILE A 527 5.15 -24.60 4.72
C ILE A 527 3.64 -24.35 4.61
N ARG A 528 2.81 -25.39 4.46
CA ARG A 528 1.34 -25.30 4.47
C ARG A 528 0.80 -24.65 5.76
N ASP A 529 1.44 -24.84 6.91
CA ASP A 529 0.99 -24.21 8.15
C ASP A 529 1.36 -22.73 8.19
N LEU A 530 2.55 -22.35 7.71
CA LEU A 530 2.95 -20.94 7.58
C LEU A 530 1.98 -20.16 6.68
N LEU A 531 1.57 -20.77 5.55
CA LEU A 531 0.63 -20.15 4.61
C LEU A 531 -0.80 -19.98 5.18
N LYS A 532 -1.17 -20.62 6.29
CA LYS A 532 -2.45 -20.38 7.00
C LYS A 532 -2.44 -19.13 7.88
N ILE A 533 -1.25 -18.62 8.20
CA ILE A 533 -1.03 -17.50 9.13
C ILE A 533 -0.92 -16.17 8.40
N VAL A 534 -0.48 -16.20 7.13
CA VAL A 534 -0.38 -15.03 6.26
C VAL A 534 -1.75 -14.37 6.14
N GLU A 535 -1.80 -13.06 6.39
CA GLU A 535 -2.98 -12.21 6.20
C GLU A 535 -3.20 -11.97 4.70
N TRP A 536 -3.73 -12.98 4.01
CA TRP A 536 -4.00 -12.92 2.57
C TRP A 536 -5.02 -11.84 2.23
N ASP A 537 -5.93 -11.49 3.14
CA ASP A 537 -6.82 -10.34 2.99
C ASP A 537 -6.02 -9.03 2.96
N THR A 538 -5.09 -8.82 3.89
CA THR A 538 -4.20 -7.65 3.92
C THR A 538 -3.38 -7.56 2.62
N LEU A 539 -2.77 -8.66 2.16
CA LEU A 539 -1.96 -8.66 0.93
C LEU A 539 -2.78 -8.43 -0.36
N LEU A 540 -3.96 -9.06 -0.48
CA LEU A 540 -4.85 -8.84 -1.63
C LEU A 540 -5.45 -7.44 -1.63
N PHE A 541 -5.77 -6.91 -0.45
CA PHE A 541 -6.22 -5.53 -0.26
C PHE A 541 -5.20 -4.54 -0.80
N PHE A 542 -3.93 -4.65 -0.37
CA PHE A 542 -2.84 -3.79 -0.89
C PHE A 542 -2.64 -3.92 -2.39
N GLY A 543 -2.58 -5.15 -2.93
CA GLY A 543 -2.40 -5.36 -4.37
C GLY A 543 -3.49 -4.69 -5.21
N CYS A 544 -4.76 -4.79 -4.79
CA CYS A 544 -5.87 -4.14 -5.48
C CYS A 544 -5.90 -2.63 -5.24
N LEU A 545 -5.54 -2.17 -4.03
CA LEU A 545 -5.46 -0.76 -3.67
C LEU A 545 -4.39 -0.01 -4.49
N PHE A 546 -3.22 -0.62 -4.73
CA PHE A 546 -2.18 0.00 -5.57
C PHE A 546 -2.68 0.16 -7.02
N VAL A 547 -3.25 -0.89 -7.62
CA VAL A 547 -3.87 -0.79 -8.96
C VAL A 547 -4.97 0.27 -9.00
N PHE A 548 -5.79 0.37 -7.95
CA PHE A 548 -6.83 1.40 -7.86
C PHE A 548 -6.24 2.82 -7.86
N VAL A 549 -5.31 3.11 -6.95
CA VAL A 549 -4.77 4.48 -6.82
C VAL A 549 -3.85 4.85 -7.98
N GLU A 550 -3.07 3.92 -8.54
CA GLU A 550 -2.27 4.17 -9.75
C GLU A 550 -3.18 4.43 -10.97
N SER A 551 -4.30 3.71 -11.12
CA SER A 551 -5.27 3.98 -12.20
C SER A 551 -5.90 5.38 -12.08
N LEU A 552 -6.13 5.87 -10.85
CA LEU A 552 -6.58 7.26 -10.61
C LEU A 552 -5.46 8.29 -10.81
N ALA A 553 -4.19 7.92 -10.58
CA ALA A 553 -3.04 8.77 -10.87
C ALA A 553 -2.86 8.96 -12.38
N GLU A 554 -2.93 7.89 -13.18
CA GLU A 554 -2.87 7.94 -14.64
C GLU A 554 -4.08 8.67 -15.27
N LEU A 555 -5.22 8.70 -14.57
CA LEU A 555 -6.37 9.54 -14.90
C LEU A 555 -6.21 11.03 -14.52
N GLY A 556 -5.09 11.44 -13.91
CA GLY A 556 -4.83 12.82 -13.48
C GLY A 556 -5.50 13.23 -12.16
N PHE A 557 -6.33 12.39 -11.55
CA PHE A 557 -7.07 12.75 -10.32
C PHE A 557 -6.16 13.07 -9.13
N ILE A 558 -5.00 12.41 -9.04
CA ILE A 558 -3.99 12.70 -8.02
C ILE A 558 -3.30 14.05 -8.26
N ARG A 559 -3.04 14.42 -9.52
CA ARG A 559 -2.43 15.68 -9.93
C ARG A 559 -3.28 16.88 -9.52
N GLU A 560 -4.59 16.82 -9.77
CA GLU A 560 -5.55 17.86 -9.36
C GLU A 560 -5.54 18.10 -7.84
N ILE A 561 -5.45 17.04 -7.03
CA ILE A 561 -5.35 17.17 -5.57
C ILE A 561 -3.99 17.73 -5.16
N GLY A 562 -2.91 17.36 -5.86
CA GLY A 562 -1.58 17.94 -5.71
C GLY A 562 -1.57 19.44 -5.97
N GLN A 563 -2.12 19.88 -7.10
CA GLN A 563 -2.24 21.30 -7.46
C GLN A 563 -3.05 22.08 -6.41
N ALA A 564 -4.22 21.59 -6.02
CA ALA A 564 -5.05 22.25 -5.01
C ALA A 564 -4.34 22.38 -3.64
N LEU A 565 -3.52 21.40 -3.25
CA LEU A 565 -2.67 21.48 -2.06
C LEU A 565 -1.51 22.47 -2.25
N THR A 566 -0.87 22.45 -3.42
CA THR A 566 0.21 23.35 -3.81
C THR A 566 -0.23 24.81 -3.82
N ASP A 567 -1.44 25.14 -4.29
CA ASP A 567 -1.97 26.50 -4.25
C ASP A 567 -2.24 27.01 -2.83
N ILE A 568 -2.75 26.14 -1.95
CA ILE A 568 -2.89 26.44 -0.52
C ILE A 568 -1.52 26.76 0.08
N ILE A 569 -0.45 26.03 -0.27
CA ILE A 569 0.91 26.29 0.19
C ILE A 569 1.48 27.58 -0.46
N LYS A 570 1.29 27.80 -1.77
CA LYS A 570 1.75 28.98 -2.51
C LYS A 570 1.15 30.29 -1.98
N SER A 571 -0.05 30.24 -1.38
CA SER A 571 -0.71 31.39 -0.74
C SER A 571 0.06 31.99 0.46
N VAL A 572 1.06 31.26 0.98
CA VAL A 572 1.88 31.62 2.14
C VAL A 572 3.27 32.12 1.68
N PRO A 573 3.87 33.12 2.36
CA PRO A 573 5.22 33.60 2.05
C PRO A 573 6.27 32.47 2.03
N GLN A 574 7.21 32.55 1.08
CA GLN A 574 8.14 31.46 0.73
C GLN A 574 8.90 30.90 1.94
N GLU A 575 9.42 31.76 2.82
CA GLU A 575 10.12 31.40 4.07
C GLU A 575 9.30 30.45 4.98
N SER A 576 7.97 30.55 4.93
CA SER A 576 7.02 29.80 5.75
C SER A 576 6.33 28.63 5.02
N ARG A 577 6.54 28.44 3.71
CA ARG A 577 5.88 27.39 2.91
C ARG A 577 6.14 25.99 3.46
N LEU A 578 7.40 25.63 3.72
CA LEU A 578 7.77 24.32 4.26
C LEU A 578 7.12 24.06 5.62
N GLY A 579 7.08 25.06 6.50
CA GLY A 579 6.45 24.95 7.81
C GLY A 579 4.93 24.71 7.73
N VAL A 580 4.23 25.44 6.83
CA VAL A 580 2.79 25.23 6.61
C VAL A 580 2.52 23.89 5.93
N ALA A 581 3.31 23.50 4.93
CA ALA A 581 3.17 22.20 4.25
C ALA A 581 3.36 21.03 5.22
N LEU A 582 4.39 21.06 6.08
CA LEU A 582 4.60 20.06 7.14
C LEU A 582 3.41 19.97 8.09
N LEU A 583 2.93 21.12 8.60
CA LEU A 583 1.78 21.15 9.53
C LEU A 583 0.50 20.67 8.86
N LEU A 584 0.23 21.06 7.61
CA LEU A 584 -0.95 20.63 6.86
C LEU A 584 -0.92 19.12 6.64
N VAL A 585 0.16 18.57 6.07
CA VAL A 585 0.30 17.12 5.82
C VAL A 585 0.22 16.34 7.13
N LEU A 586 0.85 16.80 8.21
CA LEU A 586 0.81 16.16 9.52
C LEU A 586 -0.61 16.13 10.12
N TRP A 587 -1.32 17.27 10.15
CA TRP A 587 -2.64 17.36 10.79
C TRP A 587 -3.77 16.77 9.95
N VAL A 588 -3.75 16.95 8.63
CA VAL A 588 -4.71 16.28 7.74
C VAL A 588 -4.51 14.77 7.81
N SER A 589 -3.27 14.28 7.96
CA SER A 589 -3.00 12.84 8.15
C SER A 589 -3.35 12.31 9.52
N ALA A 590 -3.10 13.08 10.59
CA ALA A 590 -3.54 12.73 11.93
C ALA A 590 -5.07 12.60 12.03
N ILE A 591 -5.82 13.54 11.44
CA ILE A 591 -7.29 13.54 11.49
C ILE A 591 -7.86 12.54 10.48
N GLY A 592 -7.33 12.47 9.25
CA GLY A 592 -7.74 11.52 8.23
C GLY A 592 -7.57 10.08 8.69
N SER A 593 -6.37 9.70 9.12
CA SER A 593 -6.05 8.37 9.65
C SER A 593 -6.67 8.08 11.04
N ALA A 594 -7.34 9.05 11.68
CA ALA A 594 -8.16 8.78 12.87
C ALA A 594 -9.56 8.26 12.53
N PHE A 595 -10.10 8.60 11.36
CA PHE A 595 -11.48 8.25 10.94
C PHE A 595 -11.55 7.35 9.70
N LEU A 596 -10.45 7.25 8.95
CA LEU A 596 -10.24 6.32 7.83
C LEU A 596 -9.22 5.26 8.26
N GLU A 597 -9.25 4.08 7.65
CA GLU A 597 -8.19 3.08 7.83
C GLU A 597 -6.85 3.68 7.36
N SER A 598 -5.80 3.56 8.19
CA SER A 598 -4.50 4.21 7.93
C SER A 598 -3.88 3.83 6.59
N LEU A 599 -4.14 2.60 6.11
CA LEU A 599 -3.51 2.01 4.92
C LEU A 599 -3.97 2.66 3.60
N PRO A 600 -5.28 2.67 3.24
CA PRO A 600 -5.76 3.34 2.05
C PRO A 600 -5.53 4.85 2.11
N TYR A 601 -5.69 5.47 3.29
CA TYR A 601 -5.38 6.89 3.48
C TYR A 601 -3.90 7.20 3.14
N THR A 602 -2.96 6.49 3.77
CA THR A 602 -1.52 6.73 3.58
C THR A 602 -1.11 6.51 2.14
N THR A 603 -1.63 5.46 1.51
CA THR A 603 -1.38 5.18 0.10
C THR A 603 -1.73 6.41 -0.75
N THR A 604 -2.95 6.94 -0.65
CA THR A 604 -3.36 8.10 -1.45
C THR A 604 -2.49 9.34 -1.23
N ILE A 605 -2.17 9.71 0.02
CA ILE A 605 -1.31 10.88 0.25
C ILE A 605 0.12 10.63 -0.20
N THR A 606 0.60 9.38 -0.16
CA THR A 606 1.93 9.02 -0.70
C THR A 606 1.99 9.25 -2.21
N TYR A 607 0.92 8.94 -2.95
CA TYR A 607 0.82 9.26 -4.38
C TYR A 607 0.71 10.77 -4.64
N ILE A 608 -0.01 11.53 -3.81
CA ILE A 608 -0.08 13.00 -3.92
C ILE A 608 1.31 13.62 -3.67
N LEU A 609 2.04 13.17 -2.64
CA LEU A 609 3.41 13.62 -2.39
C LEU A 609 4.39 13.18 -3.49
N LEU A 610 4.17 12.02 -4.13
CA LEU A 610 4.95 11.57 -5.28
C LEU A 610 4.72 12.45 -6.51
N ASP A 611 3.46 12.81 -6.80
CA ASP A 611 3.12 13.76 -7.87
C ASP A 611 3.72 15.14 -7.59
N MET A 612 3.50 15.71 -6.40
CA MET A 612 4.08 16.99 -6.00
C MET A 612 5.61 17.00 -6.10
N ARG A 613 6.28 15.89 -5.73
CA ARG A 613 7.75 15.76 -5.81
C ARG A 613 8.27 15.72 -7.24
N ASN A 614 7.51 15.13 -8.15
CA ASN A 614 7.94 14.93 -9.53
C ASN A 614 7.54 16.10 -10.45
N ASN A 615 6.39 16.73 -10.18
CA ASN A 615 5.72 17.64 -11.11
C ASN A 615 5.56 19.08 -10.58
N GLN A 616 5.83 19.36 -9.28
CA GLN A 616 5.49 20.64 -8.63
C GLN A 616 6.55 21.15 -7.63
N ALA A 617 7.68 20.44 -7.47
CA ALA A 617 8.67 20.71 -6.43
C ALA A 617 9.32 22.11 -6.58
N ASP A 618 9.64 22.48 -7.81
CA ASP A 618 10.37 23.70 -8.15
C ASP A 618 9.48 24.94 -8.04
N GLU A 619 8.19 24.83 -8.40
CA GLU A 619 7.19 25.89 -8.18
C GLU A 619 6.96 26.20 -6.68
N LEU A 620 7.02 25.15 -5.85
CA LEU A 620 6.88 25.27 -4.39
C LEU A 620 8.13 25.88 -3.76
N GLY A 621 9.31 25.49 -4.24
CA GLY A 621 10.60 25.82 -3.65
C GLY A 621 10.83 25.14 -2.29
N ILE A 622 10.32 23.91 -2.12
CA ILE A 622 10.43 23.14 -0.86
C ILE A 622 10.88 21.70 -1.15
N ASP A 623 11.64 21.11 -0.21
CA ASP A 623 11.96 19.68 -0.27
C ASP A 623 10.74 18.84 0.13
N VAL A 624 10.01 18.36 -0.89
CA VAL A 624 8.81 17.52 -0.74
C VAL A 624 9.11 16.22 0.03
N ASN A 625 10.35 15.72 0.02
CA ASN A 625 10.70 14.51 0.77
C ASN A 625 10.57 14.72 2.29
N LYS A 626 10.69 15.97 2.79
CA LYS A 626 10.48 16.29 4.21
C LYS A 626 9.01 16.12 4.63
N LEU A 627 8.08 16.25 3.69
CA LEU A 627 6.64 16.01 3.92
C LEU A 627 6.32 14.53 4.12
N ALA A 628 7.19 13.61 3.67
CA ALA A 628 7.03 12.18 3.93
C ALA A 628 7.11 11.83 5.42
N TRP A 629 7.93 12.56 6.19
CA TRP A 629 8.01 12.40 7.66
C TRP A 629 6.75 12.95 8.35
N ALA A 630 6.17 14.05 7.85
CA ALA A 630 4.89 14.55 8.31
C ALA A 630 3.75 13.56 8.02
N LEU A 631 3.72 12.94 6.84
CA LEU A 631 2.77 11.89 6.48
C LEU A 631 2.96 10.64 7.35
N SER A 632 4.19 10.14 7.49
CA SER A 632 4.53 8.94 8.28
C SER A 632 4.05 9.07 9.73
N VAL A 633 4.40 10.18 10.39
CA VAL A 633 3.98 10.43 11.77
C VAL A 633 2.49 10.70 11.84
N GLY A 634 1.93 11.49 10.93
CA GLY A 634 0.50 11.81 10.90
C GLY A 634 -0.38 10.59 10.68
N ALA A 635 -0.02 9.70 9.76
CA ALA A 635 -0.75 8.47 9.50
C ALA A 635 -0.70 7.49 10.68
N CYS A 636 0.50 7.16 11.18
CA CYS A 636 0.63 6.20 12.27
C CYS A 636 0.02 6.74 13.57
N VAL A 637 0.33 7.97 13.96
CA VAL A 637 -0.22 8.58 15.18
C VAL A 637 -1.70 8.99 15.01
N GLY A 638 -2.18 9.20 13.79
CA GLY A 638 -3.61 9.30 13.50
C GLY A 638 -4.37 8.00 13.83
N GLY A 639 -3.74 6.86 13.53
CA GLY A 639 -4.32 5.53 13.73
C GLY A 639 -4.70 5.16 15.18
N ILE A 640 -4.23 5.91 16.19
CA ILE A 640 -4.66 5.73 17.60
C ILE A 640 -5.93 6.50 17.96
N GLY A 641 -6.46 7.35 17.07
CA GLY A 641 -7.56 8.27 17.35
C GLY A 641 -8.93 7.60 17.49
N SER A 642 -9.21 6.52 16.76
CA SER A 642 -10.47 5.78 16.85
C SER A 642 -10.29 4.29 16.54
N ILE A 643 -11.36 3.51 16.73
CA ILE A 643 -11.41 2.09 16.34
C ILE A 643 -11.06 1.86 14.85
N MET A 644 -11.45 2.78 13.95
CA MET A 644 -11.27 2.62 12.50
C MET A 644 -9.87 2.99 12.01
N GLY A 645 -9.11 3.78 12.80
CA GLY A 645 -7.83 4.33 12.38
C GLY A 645 -6.71 3.31 12.20
N SER A 646 -6.80 2.14 12.84
CA SER A 646 -5.84 1.05 12.69
C SER A 646 -6.51 -0.30 12.87
N SER A 647 -6.17 -1.26 12.00
CA SER A 647 -6.56 -2.66 12.13
C SER A 647 -6.13 -3.27 13.47
N ALA A 648 -5.05 -2.78 14.09
CA ALA A 648 -4.64 -3.17 15.43
C ALA A 648 -5.69 -2.83 16.52
N ASN A 649 -6.51 -1.80 16.33
CA ASN A 649 -7.54 -1.40 17.30
C ASN A 649 -8.76 -2.34 17.24
N LEU A 650 -9.19 -2.73 16.04
CA LEU A 650 -10.21 -3.77 15.80
C LEU A 650 -9.76 -5.13 16.35
N VAL A 651 -8.49 -5.49 16.12
CA VAL A 651 -7.89 -6.72 16.63
C VAL A 651 -7.79 -6.70 18.16
N ALA A 652 -7.37 -5.58 18.78
CA ALA A 652 -7.38 -5.44 20.24
C ALA A 652 -8.79 -5.64 20.83
N MET A 653 -9.82 -5.12 20.16
CA MET A 653 -11.19 -5.30 20.61
C MET A 653 -11.62 -6.77 20.58
N SER A 654 -11.44 -7.46 19.45
CA SER A 654 -11.83 -8.88 19.31
C SER A 654 -11.05 -9.80 20.26
N VAL A 655 -9.76 -9.53 20.51
CA VAL A 655 -8.97 -10.23 21.54
C VAL A 655 -9.51 -9.92 22.94
N SER A 656 -9.82 -8.66 23.27
CA SER A 656 -10.38 -8.32 24.58
C SER A 656 -11.74 -8.98 24.83
N GLU A 657 -12.60 -9.09 23.80
CA GLU A 657 -13.88 -9.78 23.88
C GLU A 657 -13.71 -11.29 24.03
N ARG A 658 -12.76 -11.91 23.32
CA ARG A 658 -12.50 -13.35 23.39
C ARG A 658 -11.91 -13.80 24.74
N TYR A 659 -11.03 -13.00 25.34
CA TYR A 659 -10.30 -13.38 26.56
C TYR A 659 -10.83 -12.71 27.84
N SER A 660 -11.69 -11.70 27.73
CA SER A 660 -12.26 -10.95 28.86
C SER A 660 -13.68 -10.40 28.54
N PRO A 661 -14.70 -11.27 28.36
CA PRO A 661 -16.04 -10.84 27.91
C PRO A 661 -16.70 -9.76 28.78
N ASP A 662 -16.51 -9.85 30.11
CA ASP A 662 -17.06 -8.92 31.11
C ASP A 662 -16.31 -7.57 31.17
N GLN A 663 -15.03 -7.56 30.75
CA GLN A 663 -14.13 -6.41 30.79
C GLN A 663 -13.40 -6.30 29.44
N LYS A 664 -14.18 -6.01 28.39
CA LYS A 664 -13.71 -5.81 27.01
C LYS A 664 -13.61 -4.33 26.63
N ILE A 665 -12.68 -4.02 25.73
CA ILE A 665 -12.48 -2.68 25.14
C ILE A 665 -13.69 -2.35 24.25
N LYS A 666 -14.14 -1.09 24.25
CA LYS A 666 -15.23 -0.61 23.37
C LYS A 666 -14.69 0.39 22.36
N GLY A 667 -15.35 0.53 21.20
CA GLY A 667 -14.94 1.51 20.18
C GLY A 667 -14.94 2.96 20.69
N SER A 668 -15.85 3.24 21.64
CA SER A 668 -15.90 4.51 22.38
C SER A 668 -14.66 4.79 23.24
N ASP A 669 -13.92 3.77 23.68
CA ASP A 669 -12.74 3.95 24.51
C ASP A 669 -11.54 4.47 23.69
N PHE A 670 -11.41 4.05 22.42
CA PHE A 670 -10.44 4.65 21.49
C PHE A 670 -10.75 6.14 21.25
N LEU A 671 -12.00 6.50 20.95
CA LEU A 671 -12.39 7.92 20.81
C LEU A 671 -12.25 8.72 22.13
N ARG A 672 -12.41 8.08 23.29
CA ARG A 672 -12.37 8.76 24.60
C ARG A 672 -10.96 8.94 25.16
N TYR A 673 -10.03 8.01 24.91
CA TYR A 673 -8.68 8.02 25.48
C TYR A 673 -7.59 8.11 24.41
N GLY A 674 -7.80 7.49 23.24
CA GLY A 674 -6.93 7.56 22.07
C GLY A 674 -6.97 8.92 21.38
N PHE A 675 -8.15 9.47 21.05
CA PHE A 675 -8.24 10.79 20.39
C PHE A 675 -7.59 11.95 21.19
N PRO A 676 -7.75 12.07 22.53
CA PRO A 676 -7.00 13.07 23.29
C PRO A 676 -5.49 12.80 23.32
N THR A 677 -5.08 11.52 23.28
CA THR A 677 -3.66 11.14 23.22
C THR A 677 -3.05 11.55 21.88
N LEU A 678 -3.75 11.29 20.76
CA LEU A 678 -3.43 11.75 19.40
C LEU A 678 -3.21 13.26 19.36
N VAL A 679 -4.14 14.06 19.90
CA VAL A 679 -4.00 15.53 19.86
C VAL A 679 -2.72 15.97 20.59
N VAL A 680 -2.39 15.37 21.74
CA VAL A 680 -1.18 15.71 22.49
C VAL A 680 0.10 15.24 21.79
N THR A 681 0.13 14.02 21.23
CA THR A 681 1.30 13.50 20.50
C THR A 681 1.52 14.26 19.18
N VAL A 682 0.48 14.55 18.42
CA VAL A 682 0.58 15.30 17.14
C VAL A 682 0.96 16.77 17.37
N MET A 683 0.49 17.42 18.45
CA MET A 683 0.99 18.75 18.85
C MET A 683 2.50 18.74 19.14
N PHE A 684 3.02 17.69 19.79
CA PHE A 684 4.46 17.55 20.03
C PHE A 684 5.23 17.24 18.73
N SER A 685 4.71 16.34 17.89
CA SER A 685 5.27 16.05 16.57
C SER A 685 5.35 17.29 15.69
N SER A 686 4.33 18.15 15.74
CA SER A 686 4.28 19.44 15.02
C SER A 686 5.48 20.32 15.41
N LEU A 687 5.72 20.47 16.72
CA LEU A 687 6.84 21.26 17.23
C LEU A 687 8.19 20.62 16.88
N TYR A 688 8.32 19.30 17.00
CA TYR A 688 9.54 18.56 16.68
C TYR A 688 9.91 18.70 15.19
N GLN A 689 8.96 18.44 14.28
CA GLN A 689 9.21 18.51 12.83
C GLN A 689 9.47 19.94 12.35
N TYR A 690 8.78 20.94 12.93
CA TYR A 690 9.07 22.34 12.66
C TYR A 690 10.49 22.73 13.11
N ILE A 691 10.90 22.32 14.32
CA ILE A 691 12.27 22.57 14.80
C ILE A 691 13.30 21.89 13.89
N LEU A 692 13.07 20.63 13.52
CA LEU A 692 14.02 19.83 12.75
C LEU A 692 14.20 20.35 11.32
N PHE A 693 13.10 20.48 10.57
CA PHE A 693 13.14 20.77 9.13
C PHE A 693 13.13 22.28 8.81
N VAL A 694 12.62 23.15 9.70
CA VAL A 694 12.53 24.60 9.46
C VAL A 694 13.54 25.39 10.30
N ALA A 695 13.69 25.08 11.59
CA ALA A 695 14.59 25.87 12.46
C ALA A 695 16.06 25.40 12.45
N ILE A 696 16.31 24.10 12.21
CA ILE A 696 17.65 23.52 12.06
C ILE A 696 18.01 23.34 10.57
N GLY A 697 17.01 23.10 9.71
CA GLY A 697 17.19 22.96 8.26
C GLY A 697 17.70 21.58 7.82
N LEU A 698 17.70 20.59 8.71
CA LEU A 698 18.00 19.17 8.42
C LEU A 698 17.10 18.65 7.29
#